data_AF-A0A2D7M9T7-F1
#
_entry.id   AF-A0A2D7M9T7-F1
#
_cell.length_a   1.000
_cell.length_b   1.000
_cell.length_c   1.000
_cell.angle_alpha   90.00
_cell.angle_beta   90.00
_cell.angle_gamma   90.00
#
_symmetry.space_group_name_H-M   'P 1'
#
loop_
_entity.id
_entity.type
_entity.pdbx_description
1 polymer ?
#
loop_
_entity_poly.entity_id
_entity_poly.type
_entity_poly.pdbx_seq_one_letter_code
_entity_poly.pdbx_strand_id
1 'polypeptide(L)'
;MIRNVLHFYLGLLLIYGCTTSKTEFSIAPIFSDQMVLQQEQSNPIWGNATPHSKITLSASWGEKVSTQTDALGQWKLQLPTPTYDRNDALNSHTIELTDGDSKIEISDVLIGEVWLASGQSNMEWRMNQCEGCVINQVQEIKNSTNPQIRMFSVPADLSGASLKYTTWLSASPENTGEFSAAAYYFAKKLHDELKVPIGIVNSSWGGTRIESWMSPKKLNQLDETKELISKDYSFSKYQELIIRQNDSIIKNLNAKYGFNGFDIPKSPVREELADQFLKVWQELDLDDASFKNTEFDDSSWDTWTPNLYTYGGLKSDGRFESAYNESDPLLSDGVIWFRTAVEIDDITKDYILHVEKGIDDGDQTYFNGTLIGNTLGWNLERKYTISKDLLKKGRNTIAFRITDTGGGGGFNSPVSICNEQDEIVLPFDEFKFRHHGFILSGTDFLIHHYSNEELINLPEELRKDLTSNTSVTMQNQFSAMYEKMLSPVIPYGIKGFLWYQGESNVQNNHEYANLLSGMIDDWRSAWGSNLSFYYAQIAPYIYDDNLNSQALREAQRKALQKVEKTGMAVLLDIGEELDIHPENKKDVGERLSYHALKNEYGLAIVANGPLYREHISRNNYIEVVFDHSDKGLVASGDLNGFEVAGADKVFYPAKATIMNNKVRTFSNQVSKPIHVRYGWKNWFTGTLFNAEGLAASSFSSQ
;
A
#
# COMPACT_ATOMS: atom_id res chain seq x y z
N MET A 1 -44.30 -1.06 66.99
CA MET A 1 -45.30 -0.82 65.93
C MET A 1 -44.93 0.51 65.27
N ILE A 2 -43.94 0.51 64.38
CA ILE A 2 -43.46 1.71 63.68
C ILE A 2 -43.17 1.29 62.24
N ARG A 3 -44.06 1.64 61.33
CA ARG A 3 -43.90 1.49 59.88
C ARG A 3 -44.81 2.54 59.25
N ASN A 4 -44.24 3.41 58.41
CA ASN A 4 -44.86 4.35 57.47
C ASN A 4 -44.31 5.79 57.56
N VAL A 5 -43.00 5.97 57.34
CA VAL A 5 -42.46 7.19 56.71
C VAL A 5 -41.18 6.78 55.97
N LEU A 6 -41.30 6.28 54.73
CA LEU A 6 -40.17 6.21 53.79
C LEU A 6 -40.69 5.99 52.35
N HIS A 7 -41.51 6.92 51.86
CA HIS A 7 -42.01 6.95 50.47
C HIS A 7 -41.93 8.38 49.89
N PHE A 8 -40.84 9.11 50.15
CA PHE A 8 -40.67 10.47 49.60
C PHE A 8 -39.21 10.88 49.32
N TYR A 9 -38.34 9.92 48.98
CA TYR A 9 -36.97 10.17 48.49
C TYR A 9 -36.57 9.17 47.39
N LEU A 10 -37.47 8.87 46.46
CA LEU A 10 -37.18 8.00 45.30
C LEU A 10 -37.88 8.50 44.02
N GLY A 11 -37.87 9.82 43.80
CA GLY A 11 -38.56 10.45 42.66
C GLY A 11 -37.88 11.68 42.09
N LEU A 12 -36.57 11.85 42.31
CA LEU A 12 -35.85 13.05 41.88
C LEU A 12 -34.34 12.81 41.71
N LEU A 13 -33.93 11.81 40.91
CA LEU A 13 -32.53 11.67 40.42
C LEU A 13 -32.38 10.60 39.32
N LEU A 14 -33.32 10.53 38.37
CA LEU A 14 -33.16 9.80 37.10
C LEU A 14 -33.65 10.66 35.93
N ILE A 15 -33.26 11.93 35.93
CA ILE A 15 -33.07 12.69 34.69
C ILE A 15 -31.57 12.66 34.43
N TYR A 16 -31.03 11.47 34.17
CA TYR A 16 -29.83 11.40 33.34
C TYR A 16 -30.29 11.95 32.00
N GLY A 17 -30.04 13.24 31.78
CA GLY A 17 -30.20 13.84 30.48
C GLY A 17 -29.48 12.94 29.50
N CYS A 18 -30.22 12.40 28.55
CA CYS A 18 -29.64 11.99 27.28
C CYS A 18 -28.98 13.25 26.73
N THR A 19 -27.71 13.47 27.05
CA THR A 19 -26.82 14.24 26.20
C THR A 19 -26.66 13.35 24.97
N THR A 20 -27.64 13.41 24.07
CA THR A 20 -27.47 12.99 22.70
C THR A 20 -26.22 13.71 22.23
N SER A 21 -25.11 12.98 22.01
CA SER A 21 -23.94 13.59 21.41
C SER A 21 -24.44 14.20 20.10
N LYS A 22 -24.31 15.52 19.98
CA LYS A 22 -24.77 16.22 18.78
C LYS A 22 -23.88 15.71 17.65
N THR A 23 -24.40 14.87 16.77
CA THR A 23 -23.64 14.37 15.61
C THR A 23 -23.19 15.58 14.80
N GLU A 24 -21.88 15.73 14.66
CA GLU A 24 -21.27 16.84 13.92
C GLU A 24 -21.67 16.76 12.44
N PHE A 25 -22.10 17.90 11.88
CA PHE A 25 -22.40 18.00 10.46
C PHE A 25 -21.10 17.85 9.66
N SER A 26 -21.02 16.78 8.87
CA SER A 26 -19.82 16.39 8.14
C SER A 26 -20.18 15.79 6.79
N ILE A 27 -19.21 15.83 5.89
CA ILE A 27 -19.25 15.20 4.57
C ILE A 27 -18.11 14.17 4.47
N ALA A 28 -18.23 13.16 3.61
CA ALA A 28 -17.15 12.20 3.42
C ALA A 28 -15.86 12.88 2.93
N PRO A 29 -14.65 12.49 3.41
CA PRO A 29 -13.41 13.23 3.14
C PRO A 29 -13.00 13.35 1.66
N ILE A 30 -13.49 12.45 0.80
CA ILE A 30 -13.28 12.55 -0.65
C ILE A 30 -13.92 13.80 -1.26
N PHE A 31 -14.89 14.42 -0.58
CA PHE A 31 -15.46 15.70 -0.97
C PHE A 31 -14.69 16.83 -0.28
N SER A 32 -13.68 17.35 -0.97
CA SER A 32 -12.84 18.44 -0.50
C SER A 32 -12.52 19.39 -1.65
N ASP A 33 -11.89 20.52 -1.32
CA ASP A 33 -11.45 21.50 -2.31
C ASP A 33 -10.57 20.83 -3.38
N GLN A 34 -10.55 21.43 -4.57
CA GLN A 34 -9.85 20.90 -5.72
C GLN A 34 -10.37 19.54 -6.23
N MET A 35 -11.54 19.06 -5.82
CA MET A 35 -12.06 17.80 -6.36
C MET A 35 -12.46 17.87 -7.84
N VAL A 36 -12.63 16.69 -8.45
CA VAL A 36 -13.22 16.54 -9.80
C VAL A 36 -14.46 15.66 -9.69
N LEU A 37 -15.63 16.18 -10.06
CA LEU A 37 -16.86 15.39 -10.16
C LEU A 37 -17.03 14.86 -11.58
N GLN A 38 -17.48 13.61 -11.67
CA GLN A 38 -17.80 12.97 -12.94
C GLN A 38 -18.97 13.69 -13.61
N GLN A 39 -18.79 14.08 -14.86
CA GLN A 39 -19.77 14.78 -15.69
C GLN A 39 -20.91 13.87 -16.15
N GLU A 40 -22.01 14.50 -16.60
CA GLU A 40 -23.17 13.83 -17.22
C GLU A 40 -23.81 12.74 -16.37
N GLN A 41 -23.72 12.86 -15.05
CA GLN A 41 -24.39 11.94 -14.14
C GLN A 41 -24.92 12.62 -12.89
N SER A 42 -25.69 11.84 -12.14
CA SER A 42 -26.13 12.22 -10.81
C SER A 42 -25.15 11.64 -9.80
N ASN A 43 -24.24 12.48 -9.31
CA ASN A 43 -23.17 12.09 -8.40
C ASN A 43 -23.72 11.87 -6.99
N PRO A 44 -23.47 10.71 -6.37
CA PRO A 44 -23.81 10.50 -4.97
C PRO A 44 -22.93 11.35 -4.07
N ILE A 45 -23.54 12.11 -3.16
CA ILE A 45 -22.84 12.88 -2.11
C ILE A 45 -23.38 12.42 -0.76
N TRP A 46 -22.51 12.18 0.22
CA TRP A 46 -22.91 11.60 1.51
C TRP A 46 -22.09 12.13 2.69
N GLY A 47 -22.64 11.96 3.89
CA GLY A 47 -22.02 12.41 5.13
C GLY A 47 -22.86 12.06 6.36
N ASN A 48 -22.57 12.74 7.47
CA ASN A 48 -23.31 12.61 8.73
C ASN A 48 -23.83 13.97 9.20
N ALA A 49 -24.93 13.97 9.94
CA ALA A 49 -25.43 15.14 10.65
C ALA A 49 -26.35 14.67 11.80
N THR A 50 -26.98 15.62 12.49
CA THR A 50 -28.00 15.29 13.50
C THR A 50 -29.12 14.43 12.88
N PRO A 51 -29.59 13.35 13.53
CA PRO A 51 -30.69 12.53 13.02
C PRO A 51 -31.95 13.34 12.68
N HIS A 52 -32.59 12.98 11.58
CA HIS A 52 -33.77 13.64 11.01
C HIS A 52 -33.61 15.14 10.65
N SER A 53 -32.39 15.67 10.58
CA SER A 53 -32.13 17.01 10.06
C SER A 53 -32.25 17.07 8.53
N LYS A 54 -32.61 18.24 8.01
CA LYS A 54 -32.69 18.50 6.57
C LYS A 54 -31.33 18.96 6.06
N ILE A 55 -30.78 18.25 5.06
CA ILE A 55 -29.54 18.64 4.39
C ILE A 55 -29.89 19.27 3.05
N THR A 56 -29.31 20.42 2.75
CA THR A 56 -29.44 21.11 1.46
C THR A 56 -28.07 21.33 0.85
N LEU A 57 -27.93 21.01 -0.44
CA LEU A 57 -26.74 21.28 -1.25
C LEU A 57 -27.12 22.23 -2.38
N SER A 58 -26.35 23.30 -2.58
CA SER A 58 -26.46 24.20 -3.72
C SER A 58 -25.12 24.24 -4.47
N ALA A 59 -25.16 24.14 -5.79
CA ALA A 59 -23.99 24.18 -6.64
C ALA A 59 -23.99 25.45 -7.51
N SER A 60 -22.81 26.01 -7.76
CA SER A 60 -22.65 27.25 -8.55
C SER A 60 -23.15 27.13 -10.00
N TRP A 61 -23.30 25.92 -10.54
CA TRP A 61 -23.93 25.66 -11.85
C TRP A 61 -25.47 25.64 -11.82
N GLY A 62 -26.09 26.05 -10.71
CA GLY A 62 -27.53 26.26 -10.60
C GLY A 62 -28.33 25.11 -9.97
N GLU A 63 -27.68 23.98 -9.69
CA GLU A 63 -28.34 22.82 -9.05
C GLU A 63 -28.58 23.07 -7.56
N LYS A 64 -29.75 22.64 -7.08
CA LYS A 64 -30.10 22.69 -5.66
C LYS A 64 -30.93 21.48 -5.27
N VAL A 65 -30.37 20.66 -4.38
CA VAL A 65 -30.95 19.39 -3.95
C VAL A 65 -31.00 19.31 -2.43
N SER A 66 -31.94 18.53 -1.90
CA SER A 66 -32.06 18.33 -0.45
C SER A 66 -32.48 16.92 -0.10
N THR A 67 -32.04 16.45 1.06
CA THR A 67 -32.38 15.15 1.64
C THR A 67 -32.61 15.30 3.15
N GLN A 68 -32.90 14.20 3.84
CA GLN A 68 -33.00 14.14 5.28
C GLN A 68 -32.07 13.05 5.81
N THR A 69 -31.44 13.27 6.96
CA THR A 69 -30.68 12.22 7.65
C THR A 69 -31.60 11.12 8.18
N ASP A 70 -31.08 9.90 8.19
CA ASP A 70 -31.76 8.76 8.79
C ASP A 70 -31.67 8.77 10.33
N ALA A 71 -32.13 7.68 10.96
CA ALA A 71 -32.12 7.53 12.42
C ALA A 71 -30.71 7.41 13.02
N LEU A 72 -29.70 7.10 12.21
CA LEU A 72 -28.29 7.03 12.60
C LEU A 72 -27.56 8.35 12.32
N GLY A 73 -28.23 9.33 11.70
CA GLY A 73 -27.63 10.60 11.30
C GLY A 73 -26.91 10.54 9.94
N GLN A 74 -27.01 9.43 9.21
CA GLN A 74 -26.40 9.29 7.89
C GLN A 74 -27.29 9.95 6.83
N TRP A 75 -26.68 10.62 5.86
CA TRP A 75 -27.40 11.18 4.73
C TRP A 75 -26.69 10.89 3.41
N LYS A 76 -27.50 10.78 2.35
CA LYS A 76 -27.05 10.67 0.96
C LYS A 76 -27.99 11.47 0.08
N LEU A 77 -27.43 12.20 -0.87
CA LEU A 77 -28.15 12.91 -1.91
C LEU A 77 -27.54 12.60 -3.28
N GLN A 78 -28.25 13.02 -4.31
CA GLN A 78 -27.88 12.83 -5.71
C GLN A 78 -27.74 14.22 -6.33
N LEU A 79 -26.53 14.56 -6.78
CA LEU A 79 -26.21 15.86 -7.37
C LEU A 79 -26.03 15.72 -8.90
N PRO A 80 -27.00 16.17 -9.71
CA PRO A 80 -26.82 16.26 -11.15
C PRO A 80 -25.63 17.16 -11.50
N THR A 81 -24.82 16.70 -12.45
CA THR A 81 -23.68 17.45 -12.98
C THR A 81 -23.84 17.69 -14.47
N PRO A 82 -23.43 18.86 -14.98
CA PRO A 82 -23.49 19.15 -16.40
C PRO A 82 -22.43 18.35 -17.17
N THR A 83 -22.48 18.41 -18.49
CA THR A 83 -21.32 18.12 -19.34
C THR A 83 -20.27 19.22 -19.13
N TYR A 84 -18.99 18.86 -19.16
CA TYR A 84 -17.90 19.83 -19.17
C TYR A 84 -17.99 20.75 -20.40
N ASP A 85 -18.05 22.06 -20.16
CA ASP A 85 -17.96 23.08 -21.20
C ASP A 85 -16.64 23.85 -21.08
N ARG A 86 -15.76 23.66 -22.06
CA ARG A 86 -14.47 24.37 -22.17
C ARG A 86 -14.63 25.90 -22.30
N ASN A 87 -15.81 26.39 -22.65
CA ASN A 87 -16.10 27.82 -22.80
C ASN A 87 -16.79 28.39 -21.56
N ASP A 88 -17.01 27.59 -20.51
CA ASP A 88 -17.53 28.10 -19.26
C ASP A 88 -16.56 29.15 -18.70
N ALA A 89 -17.08 30.36 -18.46
CA ALA A 89 -16.31 31.49 -17.96
C ALA A 89 -15.72 31.22 -16.57
N LEU A 90 -16.34 30.35 -15.78
CA LEU A 90 -15.89 30.01 -14.43
C LEU A 90 -14.74 28.98 -14.47
N ASN A 91 -14.75 28.04 -15.42
CA ASN A 91 -13.85 26.87 -15.54
C ASN A 91 -13.67 26.01 -14.26
N SER A 92 -14.30 26.41 -13.16
CA SER A 92 -14.18 25.87 -11.81
C SER A 92 -15.40 26.32 -10.99
N HIS A 93 -15.92 25.44 -10.15
CA HIS A 93 -17.21 25.61 -9.47
C HIS A 93 -17.08 25.59 -7.95
N THR A 94 -18.13 26.04 -7.27
CA THR A 94 -18.31 25.86 -5.83
C THR A 94 -19.55 25.03 -5.51
N ILE A 95 -19.50 24.33 -4.38
CA ILE A 95 -20.61 23.60 -3.77
C ILE A 95 -20.77 24.06 -2.33
N GLU A 96 -22.00 24.34 -1.93
CA GLU A 96 -22.35 24.74 -0.57
C GLU A 96 -23.33 23.73 0.03
N LEU A 97 -23.02 23.19 1.22
CA LEU A 97 -23.89 22.31 1.98
C LEU A 97 -24.29 22.95 3.31
N THR A 98 -25.52 22.71 3.75
CA THR A 98 -26.00 23.15 5.06
C THR A 98 -27.03 22.18 5.65
N ASP A 99 -26.99 21.98 6.97
CA ASP A 99 -28.01 21.30 7.75
C ASP A 99 -29.03 22.26 8.39
N GLY A 100 -28.92 23.57 8.09
CA GLY A 100 -29.69 24.67 8.67
C GLY A 100 -28.96 25.44 9.76
N ASP A 101 -28.05 24.80 10.51
CA ASP A 101 -27.28 25.40 11.60
C ASP A 101 -25.82 25.67 11.18
N SER A 102 -25.25 24.77 10.39
CA SER A 102 -23.86 24.76 9.96
C SER A 102 -23.74 24.80 8.44
N LYS A 103 -22.56 25.18 7.94
CA LYS A 103 -22.27 25.33 6.51
C LYS A 103 -20.91 24.71 6.17
N ILE A 104 -20.86 24.01 5.05
CA ILE A 104 -19.63 23.50 4.44
C ILE A 104 -19.58 24.06 3.02
N GLU A 105 -18.47 24.68 2.66
CA GLU A 105 -18.21 25.17 1.30
C GLU A 105 -17.05 24.36 0.72
N ILE A 106 -17.22 23.88 -0.51
CA ILE A 106 -16.19 23.20 -1.29
C ILE A 106 -15.90 24.06 -2.49
N SER A 107 -14.65 24.48 -2.61
CA SER A 107 -14.15 25.37 -3.64
C SER A 107 -13.30 24.63 -4.66
N ASP A 108 -13.16 25.26 -5.82
CA ASP A 108 -12.38 24.73 -6.93
C ASP A 108 -12.81 23.33 -7.41
N VAL A 109 -14.10 23.15 -7.68
CA VAL A 109 -14.67 21.89 -8.17
C VAL A 109 -14.63 21.86 -9.70
N LEU A 110 -13.92 20.90 -10.29
CA LEU A 110 -14.00 20.65 -11.73
C LEU A 110 -15.10 19.64 -12.06
N ILE A 111 -15.70 19.81 -13.24
CA ILE A 111 -16.57 18.81 -13.87
C ILE A 111 -15.78 18.14 -14.98
N GLY A 112 -15.68 16.81 -14.97
CA GLY A 112 -14.82 16.08 -15.91
C GLY A 112 -15.03 14.57 -15.87
N GLU A 113 -13.99 13.80 -16.18
CA GLU A 113 -14.02 12.34 -16.10
C GLU A 113 -13.26 11.86 -14.87
N VAL A 114 -13.86 10.97 -14.08
CA VAL A 114 -13.26 10.43 -12.85
C VAL A 114 -13.07 8.94 -13.00
N TRP A 115 -11.89 8.44 -12.67
CA TRP A 115 -11.56 7.01 -12.68
C TRP A 115 -11.06 6.56 -11.32
N LEU A 116 -11.43 5.34 -10.92
CA LEU A 116 -10.90 4.70 -9.72
C LEU A 116 -9.70 3.83 -10.12
N ALA A 117 -8.50 4.19 -9.69
CA ALA A 117 -7.30 3.38 -9.81
C ALA A 117 -7.09 2.56 -8.53
N SER A 118 -6.87 1.26 -8.66
CA SER A 118 -6.71 0.36 -7.51
C SER A 118 -5.81 -0.84 -7.83
N GLY A 119 -5.42 -1.56 -6.79
CA GLY A 119 -4.54 -2.72 -6.89
C GLY A 119 -3.43 -2.69 -5.84
N GLN A 120 -2.31 -3.33 -6.17
CA GLN A 120 -1.16 -3.43 -5.29
C GLN A 120 -0.02 -2.48 -5.69
N SER A 121 1.21 -2.83 -5.30
CA SER A 121 2.42 -2.01 -5.39
C SER A 121 2.68 -1.43 -6.78
N ASN A 122 2.32 -2.14 -7.85
CA ASN A 122 2.50 -1.63 -9.21
C ASN A 122 1.52 -0.49 -9.58
N MET A 123 0.29 -0.50 -9.03
CA MET A 123 -0.62 0.65 -9.10
C MET A 123 -0.20 1.75 -8.13
N GLU A 124 0.24 1.38 -6.93
CA GLU A 124 0.65 2.33 -5.88
C GLU A 124 1.92 3.11 -6.25
N TRP A 125 2.81 2.49 -7.03
CA TRP A 125 4.13 3.02 -7.37
C TRP A 125 4.09 4.49 -7.77
N ARG A 126 4.72 5.32 -6.95
CA ARG A 126 4.68 6.77 -7.10
C ARG A 126 5.60 7.24 -8.21
N MET A 127 5.30 8.39 -8.80
CA MET A 127 6.20 9.03 -9.75
C MET A 127 7.58 9.28 -9.14
N ASN A 128 7.70 9.57 -7.84
CA ASN A 128 8.97 9.79 -7.13
C ASN A 128 9.45 8.60 -6.27
N GLN A 129 8.97 7.37 -6.52
CA GLN A 129 9.25 6.20 -5.66
C GLN A 129 10.74 5.97 -5.37
N CYS A 130 11.59 6.13 -6.39
CA CYS A 130 13.05 6.19 -6.28
C CYS A 130 13.62 7.02 -7.44
N GLU A 131 14.82 7.58 -7.28
CA GLU A 131 15.44 8.45 -8.29
C GLU A 131 15.72 7.66 -9.58
N GLY A 132 15.14 8.11 -10.69
CA GLY A 132 15.32 7.53 -12.02
C GLY A 132 14.42 6.32 -12.34
N CYS A 133 13.72 5.74 -11.36
CA CYS A 133 12.97 4.48 -11.50
C CYS A 133 11.68 4.55 -12.32
N VAL A 134 11.29 5.74 -12.78
CA VAL A 134 10.23 5.86 -13.79
C VAL A 134 10.87 6.48 -15.02
N ILE A 135 10.65 5.89 -16.18
CA ILE A 135 11.24 6.39 -17.43
C ILE A 135 10.90 7.87 -17.61
N ASN A 136 11.93 8.72 -17.75
CA ASN A 136 11.86 10.18 -17.84
C ASN A 136 11.29 10.92 -16.60
N GLN A 137 11.28 10.28 -15.42
CA GLN A 137 10.73 10.79 -14.16
C GLN A 137 11.02 12.28 -13.90
N VAL A 138 12.30 12.65 -13.80
CA VAL A 138 12.72 14.00 -13.39
C VAL A 138 12.15 15.06 -14.33
N GLN A 139 12.21 14.80 -15.64
CA GLN A 139 11.75 15.74 -16.64
C GLN A 139 10.22 15.81 -16.72
N GLU A 140 9.55 14.68 -16.49
CA GLU A 140 8.09 14.59 -16.45
C GLU A 140 7.52 15.35 -15.25
N ILE A 141 8.02 15.11 -14.03
CA ILE A 141 7.61 15.83 -12.82
C ILE A 141 7.87 17.33 -12.98
N LYS A 142 9.05 17.72 -13.48
CA LYS A 142 9.37 19.14 -13.69
C LYS A 142 8.39 19.86 -14.64
N ASN A 143 7.81 19.13 -15.60
CA ASN A 143 6.92 19.70 -16.61
C ASN A 143 5.43 19.37 -16.36
N SER A 144 5.08 18.85 -15.18
CA SER A 144 3.76 18.26 -14.96
C SER A 144 2.64 19.24 -14.60
N THR A 145 2.90 20.55 -14.60
CA THR A 145 1.89 21.57 -14.28
C THR A 145 0.66 21.44 -15.18
N ASN A 146 -0.41 20.86 -14.65
CA ASN A 146 -1.71 20.75 -15.28
C ASN A 146 -2.82 20.68 -14.21
N PRO A 147 -3.47 21.80 -13.85
CA PRO A 147 -4.48 21.83 -12.81
C PRO A 147 -5.76 21.05 -13.16
N GLN A 148 -5.92 20.62 -14.42
CA GLN A 148 -7.06 19.82 -14.87
C GLN A 148 -6.86 18.31 -14.67
N ILE A 149 -5.68 17.88 -14.24
CA ILE A 149 -5.42 16.50 -13.79
C ILE A 149 -5.29 16.55 -12.28
N ARG A 150 -6.14 15.80 -11.57
CA ARG A 150 -6.15 15.79 -10.11
C ARG A 150 -6.26 14.38 -9.55
N MET A 151 -5.62 14.12 -8.41
CA MET A 151 -5.62 12.82 -7.77
C MET A 151 -5.97 12.93 -6.28
N PHE A 152 -6.87 12.06 -5.83
CA PHE A 152 -7.15 11.79 -4.43
C PHE A 152 -6.62 10.41 -4.08
N SER A 153 -5.58 10.34 -3.25
CA SER A 153 -4.95 9.07 -2.86
C SER A 153 -5.42 8.64 -1.47
N VAL A 154 -6.20 7.56 -1.42
CA VAL A 154 -6.62 6.92 -0.17
C VAL A 154 -5.36 6.44 0.57
N PRO A 155 -5.10 6.88 1.81
CA PRO A 155 -3.93 6.47 2.55
C PRO A 155 -3.97 4.99 2.92
N ALA A 156 -2.80 4.34 2.88
CA ALA A 156 -2.59 2.98 3.37
C ALA A 156 -2.72 2.91 4.91
N ASP A 157 -3.96 2.95 5.41
CA ASP A 157 -4.27 2.95 6.83
C ASP A 157 -5.50 2.10 7.16
N LEU A 158 -5.29 0.99 7.86
CA LEU A 158 -6.36 0.09 8.29
C LEU A 158 -7.22 0.66 9.42
N SER A 159 -6.77 1.70 10.12
CA SER A 159 -7.58 2.39 11.13
C SER A 159 -8.62 3.34 10.52
N GLY A 160 -8.35 3.84 9.30
CA GLY A 160 -9.15 4.86 8.62
C GLY A 160 -9.02 6.27 9.22
N ALA A 161 -8.20 6.45 10.26
CA ALA A 161 -7.95 7.74 10.89
C ALA A 161 -7.25 8.71 9.94
N SER A 162 -6.56 8.19 8.94
CA SER A 162 -5.89 8.93 7.91
C SER A 162 -6.78 9.67 6.94
N LEU A 163 -7.92 9.07 6.62
CA LEU A 163 -8.69 9.53 5.48
C LEU A 163 -9.29 10.92 5.67
N LYS A 164 -9.65 11.31 6.91
CA LYS A 164 -10.17 12.64 7.25
C LYS A 164 -9.22 13.78 6.88
N TYR A 165 -7.97 13.45 6.61
CA TYR A 165 -6.89 14.37 6.40
C TYR A 165 -6.43 14.45 4.94
N THR A 166 -6.91 13.55 4.09
CA THR A 166 -6.60 13.49 2.67
C THR A 166 -7.36 14.57 1.90
N THR A 167 -6.72 15.16 0.90
CA THR A 167 -7.32 16.14 -0.01
C THR A 167 -7.00 15.80 -1.46
N TRP A 168 -7.71 16.41 -2.40
CA TRP A 168 -7.35 16.34 -3.82
C TRP A 168 -6.13 17.19 -4.10
N LEU A 169 -5.22 16.65 -4.89
CA LEU A 169 -4.02 17.36 -5.35
C LEU A 169 -4.06 17.51 -6.87
N SER A 170 -3.69 18.69 -7.35
CA SER A 170 -3.52 18.96 -8.79
C SER A 170 -2.13 18.59 -9.27
N ALA A 171 -2.00 18.18 -10.54
CA ALA A 171 -0.71 17.88 -11.14
C ALA A 171 0.16 19.14 -11.21
N SER A 172 1.28 19.12 -10.50
CA SER A 172 2.31 20.15 -10.50
C SER A 172 3.67 19.53 -10.13
N PRO A 173 4.80 20.21 -10.35
CA PRO A 173 6.11 19.73 -9.93
C PRO A 173 6.19 19.39 -8.43
N GLU A 174 5.42 20.08 -7.60
CA GLU A 174 5.34 19.86 -6.15
C GLU A 174 4.55 18.59 -5.81
N ASN A 175 3.44 18.32 -6.49
CA ASN A 175 2.51 17.23 -6.12
C ASN A 175 2.70 15.95 -6.93
N THR A 176 3.15 16.05 -8.19
CA THR A 176 3.11 14.93 -9.15
C THR A 176 4.00 13.78 -8.72
N GLY A 177 5.07 14.06 -7.95
CA GLY A 177 5.90 13.03 -7.34
C GLY A 177 5.07 11.99 -6.58
N GLU A 178 4.09 12.44 -5.80
CA GLU A 178 3.25 11.59 -4.94
C GLU A 178 2.15 10.82 -5.68
N PHE A 179 1.95 11.08 -6.98
CA PHE A 179 0.90 10.42 -7.76
C PHE A 179 1.31 9.00 -8.14
N SER A 180 0.34 8.09 -8.17
CA SER A 180 0.51 6.80 -8.86
C SER A 180 0.97 7.05 -10.29
N ALA A 181 2.13 6.53 -10.66
CA ALA A 181 2.73 6.77 -11.97
C ALA A 181 1.84 6.21 -13.10
N ALA A 182 1.35 4.98 -12.94
CA ALA A 182 0.46 4.36 -13.93
C ALA A 182 -0.85 5.15 -14.09
N ALA A 183 -1.46 5.58 -12.99
CA ALA A 183 -2.71 6.34 -13.04
C ALA A 183 -2.51 7.78 -13.56
N TYR A 184 -1.37 8.41 -13.26
CA TYR A 184 -0.99 9.72 -13.81
C TYR A 184 -0.85 9.66 -15.33
N TYR A 185 -0.11 8.69 -15.88
CA TYR A 185 0.05 8.56 -17.33
C TYR A 185 -1.25 8.19 -18.03
N PHE A 186 -2.12 7.39 -17.38
CA PHE A 186 -3.50 7.18 -17.85
C PHE A 186 -4.27 8.50 -17.94
N ALA A 187 -4.28 9.29 -16.86
CA ALA A 187 -5.01 10.55 -16.80
C ALA A 187 -4.48 11.58 -17.81
N LYS A 188 -3.15 11.69 -17.92
CA LYS A 188 -2.49 12.55 -18.90
C LYS A 188 -2.89 12.19 -20.32
N LYS A 189 -2.86 10.90 -20.69
CA LYS A 189 -3.25 10.46 -22.03
C LYS A 189 -4.73 10.70 -22.32
N LEU A 190 -5.63 10.44 -21.37
CA LEU A 190 -7.04 10.78 -21.52
C LEU A 190 -7.24 12.28 -21.72
N HIS A 191 -6.62 13.10 -20.87
CA HIS A 191 -6.71 14.55 -20.95
C HIS A 191 -6.17 15.07 -22.28
N ASP A 192 -5.04 14.55 -22.75
CA ASP A 192 -4.42 14.96 -24.00
C ASP A 192 -5.32 14.71 -25.23
N GLU A 193 -6.08 13.62 -25.23
CA GLU A 193 -6.99 13.27 -26.33
C GLU A 193 -8.36 13.94 -26.22
N LEU A 194 -8.93 13.99 -25.00
CA LEU A 194 -10.31 14.44 -24.78
C LEU A 194 -10.42 15.94 -24.50
N LYS A 195 -9.34 16.55 -23.99
CA LYS A 195 -9.32 17.96 -23.52
C LYS A 195 -10.38 18.25 -22.45
N VAL A 196 -10.61 17.29 -21.57
CA VAL A 196 -11.52 17.40 -20.41
C VAL A 196 -10.72 17.22 -19.10
N PRO A 197 -11.13 17.81 -17.97
CA PRO A 197 -10.53 17.52 -16.68
C PRO A 197 -10.61 16.04 -16.33
N ILE A 198 -9.54 15.50 -15.74
CA ILE A 198 -9.44 14.11 -15.32
C ILE A 198 -9.17 14.04 -13.82
N GLY A 199 -10.08 13.42 -13.08
CA GLY A 199 -9.90 13.05 -11.68
C GLY A 199 -9.50 11.58 -11.55
N ILE A 200 -8.53 11.29 -10.70
CA ILE A 200 -8.20 9.92 -10.28
C ILE A 200 -8.48 9.79 -8.79
N VAL A 201 -9.30 8.81 -8.43
CA VAL A 201 -9.34 8.29 -7.06
C VAL A 201 -8.37 7.12 -7.02
N ASN A 202 -7.24 7.26 -6.34
CA ASN A 202 -6.27 6.18 -6.17
C ASN A 202 -6.51 5.47 -4.83
N SER A 203 -6.83 4.19 -4.88
CA SER A 203 -7.03 3.31 -3.72
C SER A 203 -6.23 2.04 -3.93
N SER A 204 -4.94 2.08 -3.61
CA SER A 204 -3.97 1.01 -3.88
C SER A 204 -3.08 0.76 -2.66
N TRP A 205 -2.67 -0.49 -2.42
CA TRP A 205 -1.75 -0.84 -1.34
C TRP A 205 -0.88 -2.05 -1.71
N GLY A 206 0.43 -1.85 -1.69
CA GLY A 206 1.48 -2.86 -1.87
C GLY A 206 1.28 -4.19 -1.18
N GLY A 207 1.67 -5.27 -1.87
CA GLY A 207 1.66 -6.63 -1.35
C GLY A 207 0.27 -7.26 -1.15
N THR A 208 -0.81 -6.57 -1.52
CA THR A 208 -2.18 -7.06 -1.29
C THR A 208 -2.66 -8.06 -2.34
N ARG A 209 -3.34 -9.12 -1.88
CA ARG A 209 -4.01 -10.13 -2.71
C ARG A 209 -5.45 -9.70 -3.06
N ILE A 210 -5.99 -10.20 -4.16
CA ILE A 210 -7.31 -9.80 -4.67
C ILE A 210 -8.44 -10.01 -3.66
N GLU A 211 -8.37 -11.04 -2.82
CA GLU A 211 -9.42 -11.39 -1.86
C GLU A 211 -9.59 -10.35 -0.74
N SER A 212 -8.57 -9.54 -0.45
CA SER A 212 -8.71 -8.44 0.51
C SER A 212 -9.52 -7.27 -0.06
N TRP A 213 -9.62 -7.17 -1.38
CA TRP A 213 -10.35 -6.14 -2.13
C TRP A 213 -11.80 -6.52 -2.46
N MET A 214 -12.28 -7.65 -1.94
CA MET A 214 -13.64 -8.15 -2.17
C MET A 214 -14.50 -8.00 -0.92
N SER A 215 -15.78 -7.70 -1.11
CA SER A 215 -16.73 -7.59 -0.01
C SER A 215 -16.92 -8.94 0.68
N PRO A 216 -17.23 -8.96 2.00
CA PRO A 216 -17.53 -10.21 2.70
C PRO A 216 -18.69 -10.98 2.05
N LYS A 217 -19.65 -10.24 1.46
CA LYS A 217 -20.79 -10.80 0.73
C LYS A 217 -20.32 -11.58 -0.50
N LYS A 218 -19.40 -11.03 -1.30
CA LYS A 218 -18.90 -11.72 -2.49
C LYS A 218 -18.02 -12.92 -2.12
N LEU A 219 -17.14 -12.77 -1.14
CA LEU A 219 -16.30 -13.88 -0.67
C LEU A 219 -17.13 -15.08 -0.18
N ASN A 220 -18.28 -14.83 0.46
CA ASN A 220 -19.23 -15.89 0.86
C ASN A 220 -19.98 -16.56 -0.32
N GLN A 221 -19.81 -16.09 -1.55
CA GLN A 221 -20.44 -16.65 -2.76
C GLN A 221 -19.48 -17.45 -3.63
N LEU A 222 -18.17 -17.26 -3.47
CA LEU A 222 -17.14 -17.89 -4.30
C LEU A 222 -16.71 -19.22 -3.69
N ASP A 223 -16.56 -20.24 -4.53
CA ASP A 223 -16.16 -21.59 -4.09
C ASP A 223 -14.78 -21.58 -3.44
N GLU A 224 -13.91 -20.69 -3.89
CA GLU A 224 -12.55 -20.48 -3.43
C GLU A 224 -12.48 -19.98 -1.98
N THR A 225 -13.49 -19.24 -1.52
CA THR A 225 -13.41 -18.49 -0.24
C THR A 225 -14.57 -18.75 0.73
N LYS A 226 -15.71 -19.27 0.28
CA LYS A 226 -16.93 -19.40 1.10
C LYS A 226 -16.79 -20.32 2.32
N GLU A 227 -15.87 -21.28 2.29
CA GLU A 227 -15.61 -22.19 3.42
C GLU A 227 -14.49 -21.67 4.34
N LEU A 228 -13.80 -20.58 3.95
CA LEU A 228 -12.68 -20.00 4.70
C LEU A 228 -13.11 -18.88 5.65
N ILE A 229 -14.32 -18.34 5.49
CA ILE A 229 -14.88 -17.28 6.32
C ILE A 229 -16.29 -17.64 6.80
N SER A 230 -16.71 -17.06 7.93
CA SER A 230 -18.08 -17.20 8.40
C SER A 230 -19.05 -16.37 7.54
N LYS A 231 -20.34 -16.76 7.54
CA LYS A 231 -21.39 -16.03 6.82
C LYS A 231 -21.61 -14.60 7.31
N ASP A 232 -21.27 -14.32 8.57
CA ASP A 232 -21.40 -13.03 9.22
C ASP A 232 -20.06 -12.27 9.34
N TYR A 233 -19.04 -12.75 8.64
CA TYR A 233 -17.69 -12.20 8.60
C TYR A 233 -17.69 -10.74 8.11
N SER A 234 -16.83 -9.95 8.73
CA SER A 234 -16.37 -8.64 8.27
C SER A 234 -14.96 -8.46 8.80
N PHE A 235 -14.09 -7.80 8.04
CA PHE A 235 -12.75 -7.50 8.49
C PHE A 235 -12.76 -6.69 9.81
N SER A 236 -13.67 -5.72 9.94
CA SER A 236 -13.75 -4.90 11.16
C SER A 236 -14.05 -5.72 12.43
N LYS A 237 -15.03 -6.64 12.40
CA LYS A 237 -15.28 -7.58 13.52
C LYS A 237 -14.11 -8.52 13.78
N TYR A 238 -13.44 -8.98 12.72
CA TYR A 238 -12.27 -9.84 12.85
C TYR A 238 -11.13 -9.08 13.55
N GLN A 239 -10.87 -7.85 13.13
CA GLN A 239 -9.89 -6.96 13.74
C GLN A 239 -10.20 -6.71 15.23
N GLU A 240 -11.46 -6.42 15.58
CA GLU A 240 -11.90 -6.28 16.98
C GLU A 240 -11.77 -7.58 17.80
N LEU A 241 -11.91 -8.75 17.15
CA LEU A 241 -11.67 -10.04 17.80
C LEU A 241 -10.18 -10.22 18.10
N ILE A 242 -9.30 -9.94 17.14
CA ILE A 242 -7.85 -10.05 17.32
C ILE A 242 -7.35 -9.08 18.39
N ILE A 243 -7.81 -7.81 18.38
CA ILE A 243 -7.46 -6.83 19.43
C ILE A 243 -7.82 -7.39 20.81
N ARG A 244 -9.06 -7.85 21.00
CA ARG A 244 -9.49 -8.42 22.30
C ARG A 244 -8.71 -9.67 22.69
N GLN A 245 -8.30 -10.48 21.73
CA GLN A 245 -7.46 -11.67 21.99
C GLN A 245 -6.06 -11.24 22.45
N ASN A 246 -5.43 -10.30 21.75
CA ASN A 246 -4.12 -9.75 22.13
C ASN A 246 -4.17 -9.07 23.51
N ASP A 247 -5.19 -8.25 23.78
CA ASP A 247 -5.41 -7.63 25.11
C ASP A 247 -5.46 -8.69 26.22
N SER A 248 -6.15 -9.81 25.94
CA SER A 248 -6.24 -10.92 26.88
C SER A 248 -4.90 -11.63 27.05
N ILE A 249 -4.10 -11.78 25.99
CA ILE A 249 -2.76 -12.38 26.09
C ILE A 249 -1.84 -11.49 26.90
N ILE A 250 -1.81 -10.17 26.62
CA ILE A 250 -1.01 -9.21 27.39
C ILE A 250 -1.39 -9.22 28.86
N LYS A 251 -2.69 -9.24 29.18
CA LYS A 251 -3.17 -9.37 30.56
C LYS A 251 -2.72 -10.67 31.22
N ASN A 252 -2.73 -11.78 30.48
CA ASN A 252 -2.26 -13.07 31.00
C ASN A 252 -0.74 -13.10 31.19
N LEU A 253 0.02 -12.49 30.28
CA LEU A 253 1.46 -12.31 30.38
C LEU A 253 1.82 -11.46 31.61
N ASN A 254 1.08 -10.37 31.86
CA ASN A 254 1.21 -9.58 33.08
C ASN A 254 0.91 -10.43 34.33
N ALA A 255 -0.20 -11.16 34.36
CA ALA A 255 -0.59 -11.95 35.52
C ALA A 255 0.36 -13.14 35.81
N LYS A 256 0.91 -13.77 34.76
CA LYS A 256 1.74 -14.98 34.86
C LYS A 256 3.22 -14.66 35.07
N TYR A 257 3.72 -13.60 34.42
CA TYR A 257 5.16 -13.29 34.36
C TYR A 257 5.50 -11.87 34.83
N GLY A 258 4.52 -11.01 35.08
CA GLY A 258 4.73 -9.64 35.57
C GLY A 258 5.10 -8.62 34.49
N PHE A 259 4.95 -8.95 33.21
CA PHE A 259 5.27 -8.02 32.13
C PHE A 259 4.30 -6.82 32.07
N ASN A 260 4.82 -5.64 31.77
CA ASN A 260 4.02 -4.44 31.50
C ASN A 260 3.92 -4.21 29.99
N GLY A 261 2.69 -4.11 29.50
CA GLY A 261 2.40 -3.78 28.10
C GLY A 261 2.22 -2.27 27.92
N PHE A 262 2.77 -1.72 26.84
CA PHE A 262 2.60 -0.32 26.45
C PHE A 262 2.21 -0.25 24.98
N ASP A 263 1.26 0.63 24.64
CA ASP A 263 0.88 0.84 23.25
C ASP A 263 2.05 1.44 22.45
N ILE A 264 2.31 0.89 21.26
CA ILE A 264 3.23 1.52 20.31
C ILE A 264 2.56 2.79 19.75
N PRO A 265 3.20 3.98 19.85
CA PRO A 265 2.68 5.18 19.23
C PRO A 265 2.45 4.96 17.73
N LYS A 266 1.25 5.27 17.25
CA LYS A 266 0.88 5.06 15.84
C LYS A 266 1.37 6.23 15.00
N SER A 267 2.06 5.90 13.90
CA SER A 267 2.54 6.87 12.92
C SER A 267 1.41 7.79 12.43
N PRO A 268 1.65 9.10 12.30
CA PRO A 268 0.67 10.05 11.89
C PRO A 268 0.53 9.98 10.38
N VAL A 269 -0.59 10.49 9.95
CA VAL A 269 -1.03 10.37 8.57
C VAL A 269 -0.53 11.54 7.74
N ARG A 270 -0.43 12.71 8.38
CA ARG A 270 0.05 13.93 7.77
C ARG A 270 1.47 14.19 8.25
N GLU A 271 2.31 14.62 7.31
CA GLU A 271 3.64 15.16 7.61
C GLU A 271 3.56 16.37 8.56
N GLU A 272 2.51 17.20 8.47
CA GLU A 272 2.25 18.31 9.40
C GLU A 272 2.04 17.87 10.87
N LEU A 273 1.65 16.61 11.07
CA LEU A 273 1.48 16.00 12.39
C LEU A 273 2.70 15.14 12.77
N ALA A 274 3.72 15.04 11.91
CA ALA A 274 4.96 14.32 12.19
C ALA A 274 5.60 14.86 13.46
N ASP A 275 5.64 16.17 13.66
CA ASP A 275 6.19 16.79 14.87
C ASP A 275 5.44 16.37 16.14
N GLN A 276 4.11 16.27 16.08
CA GLN A 276 3.29 15.84 17.22
C GLN A 276 3.51 14.37 17.54
N PHE A 277 3.62 13.53 16.51
CA PHE A 277 3.94 12.11 16.68
C PHE A 277 5.36 11.90 17.20
N LEU A 278 6.35 12.56 16.61
CA LEU A 278 7.73 12.51 17.05
C LEU A 278 7.84 12.95 18.50
N LYS A 279 7.00 13.90 18.94
CA LYS A 279 6.88 14.27 20.35
C LYS A 279 6.29 13.16 21.22
N VAL A 280 5.19 12.52 20.80
CA VAL A 280 4.62 11.37 21.54
C VAL A 280 5.64 10.23 21.66
N TRP A 281 6.36 9.96 20.56
CA TRP A 281 7.45 9.00 20.53
C TRP A 281 8.61 9.39 21.46
N GLN A 282 9.03 10.66 21.41
CA GLN A 282 10.09 11.20 22.25
C GLN A 282 9.76 11.11 23.75
N GLU A 283 8.49 11.30 24.11
CA GLU A 283 7.99 11.28 25.48
C GLU A 283 7.61 9.87 25.98
N LEU A 284 7.78 8.84 25.15
CA LEU A 284 7.43 7.45 25.48
C LEU A 284 8.36 6.90 26.60
N ASP A 285 7.79 6.76 27.79
CA ASP A 285 8.46 6.13 28.94
C ASP A 285 8.11 4.64 29.02
N LEU A 286 9.14 3.80 28.86
CA LEU A 286 9.03 2.34 28.94
C LEU A 286 9.67 1.80 30.23
N ASP A 287 9.66 2.59 31.31
CA ASP A 287 10.39 2.32 32.56
C ASP A 287 11.93 2.28 32.34
N ASP A 288 12.43 3.00 31.34
CA ASP A 288 13.85 3.05 30.95
C ASP A 288 14.49 4.44 31.02
N ALA A 289 13.76 5.45 31.50
CA ALA A 289 14.22 6.84 31.50
C ALA A 289 15.57 7.08 32.19
N SER A 290 15.99 6.19 33.10
CA SER A 290 17.29 6.27 33.78
C SER A 290 18.48 5.87 32.90
N PHE A 291 18.27 5.07 31.85
CA PHE A 291 19.34 4.46 31.04
C PHE A 291 20.10 5.47 30.19
N LYS A 292 19.57 6.67 29.98
CA LYS A 292 20.30 7.78 29.32
C LYS A 292 21.29 8.47 30.25
N ASN A 293 21.13 8.37 31.57
CA ASN A 293 21.88 9.19 32.52
C ASN A 293 23.37 8.86 32.52
N THR A 294 24.23 9.87 32.66
CA THR A 294 25.69 9.68 32.65
C THR A 294 26.13 8.72 33.76
N GLU A 295 25.58 8.89 34.97
CA GLU A 295 25.94 8.10 36.17
C GLU A 295 25.17 6.77 36.29
N PHE A 296 24.42 6.38 35.25
CA PHE A 296 23.71 5.09 35.27
C PHE A 296 24.72 3.93 35.31
N ASP A 297 24.51 3.00 36.24
CA ASP A 297 25.34 1.81 36.38
C ASP A 297 24.93 0.75 35.34
N ASP A 298 25.67 0.71 34.24
CA ASP A 298 25.57 -0.29 33.17
C ASP A 298 26.59 -1.43 33.34
N SER A 299 27.15 -1.65 34.53
CA SER A 299 28.14 -2.71 34.75
C SER A 299 27.58 -4.12 34.54
N SER A 300 26.26 -4.29 34.67
CA SER A 300 25.55 -5.55 34.41
C SER A 300 25.13 -5.75 32.95
N TRP A 301 25.37 -4.77 32.07
CA TRP A 301 25.02 -4.87 30.65
C TRP A 301 26.10 -5.66 29.92
N ASP A 302 25.65 -6.53 29.01
CA ASP A 302 26.55 -7.30 28.17
C ASP A 302 27.23 -6.41 27.14
N THR A 303 28.40 -6.82 26.69
CA THR A 303 29.09 -6.17 25.59
C THR A 303 28.56 -6.72 24.27
N TRP A 304 28.31 -5.83 23.31
CA TRP A 304 27.83 -6.19 21.99
C TRP A 304 28.91 -6.99 21.24
N THR A 305 28.59 -8.25 20.94
CA THR A 305 29.55 -9.19 20.34
C THR A 305 28.99 -9.74 19.04
N PRO A 306 29.19 -9.03 17.91
CA PRO A 306 28.67 -9.46 16.61
C PRO A 306 29.37 -10.76 16.19
N ASN A 307 28.61 -11.84 16.06
CA ASN A 307 29.13 -13.18 15.76
C ASN A 307 28.34 -13.90 14.66
N LEU A 308 27.25 -13.31 14.17
CA LEU A 308 26.47 -13.78 13.03
C LEU A 308 26.76 -12.90 11.82
N TYR A 309 27.21 -13.52 10.72
CA TYR A 309 27.62 -12.81 9.49
C TYR A 309 26.82 -13.24 8.25
N THR A 310 25.74 -13.99 8.44
CA THR A 310 24.97 -14.68 7.38
C THR A 310 23.51 -14.23 7.26
N TYR A 311 23.17 -13.03 7.72
CA TYR A 311 21.82 -12.46 7.62
C TYR A 311 21.60 -11.73 6.27
N GLY A 312 20.33 -11.56 5.89
CA GLY A 312 19.91 -10.86 4.66
C GLY A 312 20.11 -9.34 4.74
N GLY A 313 19.94 -8.61 3.62
CA GLY A 313 19.94 -7.14 3.64
C GLY A 313 21.30 -6.44 3.81
N LEU A 314 21.31 -5.27 4.47
CA LEU A 314 22.51 -4.43 4.68
C LEU A 314 23.41 -5.04 5.75
N LYS A 315 24.72 -5.21 5.47
CA LYS A 315 25.67 -5.81 6.42
C LYS A 315 26.39 -4.76 7.26
N SER A 316 26.15 -4.78 8.57
CA SER A 316 26.82 -3.96 9.60
C SER A 316 26.89 -4.71 10.93
N ASP A 317 28.02 -4.57 11.63
CA ASP A 317 28.26 -5.20 12.95
C ASP A 317 27.40 -4.59 14.07
N GLY A 318 26.71 -3.47 13.80
CA GLY A 318 25.78 -2.84 14.74
C GLY A 318 24.31 -3.25 14.54
N ARG A 319 24.00 -4.14 13.59
CA ARG A 319 22.63 -4.64 13.37
C ARG A 319 22.25 -5.72 14.37
N PHE A 320 20.97 -5.80 14.75
CA PHE A 320 20.49 -6.80 15.71
C PHE A 320 20.75 -8.23 15.23
N GLU A 321 20.62 -8.46 13.92
CA GLU A 321 20.88 -9.75 13.26
C GLU A 321 22.36 -10.17 13.27
N SER A 322 23.27 -9.29 13.71
CA SER A 322 24.67 -9.66 13.94
C SER A 322 24.88 -10.39 15.28
N ALA A 323 23.92 -10.28 16.21
CA ALA A 323 23.94 -10.96 17.51
C ALA A 323 22.78 -11.95 17.69
N TYR A 324 21.64 -11.71 17.07
CA TYR A 324 20.46 -12.57 17.11
C TYR A 324 20.13 -13.16 15.74
N ASN A 325 19.50 -14.33 15.72
CA ASN A 325 19.09 -14.95 14.47
C ASN A 325 17.87 -14.19 13.90
N GLU A 326 17.95 -13.74 12.64
CA GLU A 326 16.86 -13.07 11.91
C GLU A 326 15.56 -13.90 11.85
N SER A 327 15.65 -15.23 12.01
CA SER A 327 14.46 -16.09 12.12
C SER A 327 13.79 -16.06 13.50
N ASP A 328 14.35 -15.34 14.46
CA ASP A 328 13.83 -15.16 15.82
C ASP A 328 13.39 -13.71 16.07
N PRO A 329 12.21 -13.29 15.56
CA PRO A 329 11.72 -11.92 15.70
C PRO A 329 11.47 -11.49 17.15
N LEU A 330 11.51 -12.42 18.11
CA LEU A 330 11.39 -12.06 19.52
C LEU A 330 12.66 -11.35 20.02
N LEU A 331 13.82 -11.64 19.43
CA LEU A 331 15.11 -11.08 19.84
C LEU A 331 15.75 -10.21 18.76
N SER A 332 15.47 -10.48 17.48
CA SER A 332 15.94 -9.61 16.39
C SER A 332 15.16 -8.31 16.28
N ASP A 333 14.01 -8.19 16.97
CA ASP A 333 13.15 -7.01 16.94
C ASP A 333 12.82 -6.58 18.38
N GLY A 334 12.56 -5.29 18.60
CA GLY A 334 12.20 -4.78 19.93
C GLY A 334 12.81 -3.44 20.29
N VAL A 335 12.90 -3.18 21.60
CA VAL A 335 13.57 -1.98 22.15
C VAL A 335 14.91 -2.41 22.73
N ILE A 336 16.00 -1.98 22.11
CA ILE A 336 17.36 -2.29 22.56
C ILE A 336 18.10 -0.99 22.87
N TRP A 337 18.63 -0.91 24.09
CA TRP A 337 19.50 0.17 24.49
C TRP A 337 20.96 -0.16 24.24
N PHE A 338 21.71 0.81 23.76
CA PHE A 338 23.17 0.77 23.67
C PHE A 338 23.77 1.90 24.49
N ARG A 339 24.91 1.64 25.13
CA ARG A 339 25.72 2.64 25.83
C ARG A 339 27.18 2.44 25.48
N THR A 340 27.84 3.52 25.12
CA THR A 340 29.28 3.54 24.86
C THR A 340 29.90 4.82 25.43
N ALA A 341 31.21 4.90 25.42
CA ALA A 341 31.93 6.07 25.85
C ALA A 341 32.96 6.51 24.83
N VAL A 342 33.26 7.80 24.85
CA VAL A 342 34.23 8.40 23.95
C VAL A 342 35.08 9.41 24.70
N GLU A 343 36.38 9.40 24.43
CA GLU A 343 37.32 10.38 24.97
C GLU A 343 37.39 11.58 24.03
N ILE A 344 37.13 12.78 24.55
CA ILE A 344 37.13 14.03 23.78
C ILE A 344 38.09 15.03 24.42
N ASP A 345 39.09 15.46 23.66
CA ASP A 345 40.08 16.45 24.10
C ASP A 345 39.70 17.89 23.73
N ASP A 346 39.23 18.11 22.51
CA ASP A 346 38.76 19.42 22.06
C ASP A 346 37.27 19.59 22.39
N ILE A 347 36.98 20.36 23.44
CA ILE A 347 35.63 20.73 23.87
C ILE A 347 35.21 22.12 23.40
N THR A 348 35.99 22.76 22.51
CA THR A 348 35.76 24.14 22.10
C THR A 348 34.77 24.27 20.94
N LYS A 349 34.41 23.15 20.31
CA LYS A 349 33.59 23.06 19.10
C LYS A 349 32.50 22.02 19.25
N ASP A 350 31.46 22.19 18.45
CA ASP A 350 30.42 21.19 18.32
C ASP A 350 30.95 19.99 17.51
N TYR A 351 30.39 18.82 17.78
CA TYR A 351 30.61 17.60 16.99
C TYR A 351 29.30 17.20 16.32
N ILE A 352 29.39 16.39 15.27
CA ILE A 352 28.26 15.73 14.62
C ILE A 352 28.39 14.24 14.90
N LEU A 353 27.37 13.64 15.52
CA LEU A 353 27.18 12.20 15.49
C LEU A 353 26.60 11.81 14.14
N HIS A 354 27.22 10.85 13.47
CA HIS A 354 26.88 10.46 12.11
C HIS A 354 26.69 8.94 11.98
N VAL A 355 25.56 8.55 11.37
CA VAL A 355 25.27 7.18 10.91
C VAL A 355 24.73 7.28 9.49
N GLU A 356 25.60 7.05 8.51
CA GLU A 356 25.35 7.29 7.08
C GLU A 356 24.10 6.59 6.55
N LYS A 357 23.93 5.31 6.86
CA LYS A 357 22.81 4.49 6.35
C LYS A 357 21.63 4.40 7.31
N GLY A 358 21.66 5.19 8.38
CA GLY A 358 20.59 5.27 9.36
C GLY A 358 20.61 4.20 10.45
N ILE A 359 19.57 4.27 11.27
CA ILE A 359 19.30 3.35 12.39
C ILE A 359 17.88 2.82 12.21
N ASP A 360 17.74 1.51 12.33
CA ASP A 360 16.56 0.73 11.97
C ASP A 360 15.77 0.28 13.21
N ASP A 361 14.46 0.52 13.35
CA ASP A 361 13.57 1.39 12.54
C ASP A 361 13.64 2.86 13.01
N GLY A 362 14.10 3.09 14.23
CA GLY A 362 14.06 4.40 14.87
C GLY A 362 14.96 4.48 16.08
N ASP A 363 15.38 5.70 16.41
CA ASP A 363 16.30 5.94 17.53
C ASP A 363 15.94 7.18 18.35
N GLN A 364 16.30 7.11 19.64
CA GLN A 364 16.50 8.26 20.50
C GLN A 364 17.96 8.24 20.98
N THR A 365 18.73 9.25 20.57
CA THR A 365 20.17 9.32 20.84
C THR A 365 20.46 10.40 21.88
N TYR A 366 21.23 10.04 22.92
CA TYR A 366 21.58 10.89 24.04
C TYR A 366 23.10 11.04 24.19
N PHE A 367 23.55 12.26 24.49
CA PHE A 367 24.92 12.58 24.83
C PHE A 367 24.99 13.16 26.24
N ASN A 368 25.75 12.53 27.14
CA ASN A 368 25.82 12.88 28.56
C ASN A 368 24.43 13.06 29.21
N GLY A 369 23.45 12.23 28.80
CA GLY A 369 22.06 12.26 29.29
C GLY A 369 21.14 13.29 28.62
N THR A 370 21.64 14.12 27.71
CA THR A 370 20.84 15.08 26.94
C THR A 370 20.46 14.48 25.59
N LEU A 371 19.18 14.54 25.21
CA LEU A 371 18.73 14.09 23.89
C LEU A 371 19.31 14.99 22.80
N ILE A 372 20.02 14.40 21.83
CA ILE A 372 20.61 15.11 20.69
C ILE A 372 19.95 14.75 19.35
N GLY A 373 19.18 13.66 19.31
CA GLY A 373 18.51 13.20 18.10
C GLY A 373 17.35 12.26 18.39
N ASN A 374 16.34 12.30 17.53
CA ASN A 374 15.12 11.48 17.60
C ASN A 374 14.55 11.34 16.19
N THR A 375 14.76 10.18 15.56
CA THR A 375 14.37 9.97 14.16
C THR A 375 13.73 8.59 14.00
N LEU A 376 12.66 8.55 13.22
CA LEU A 376 11.98 7.33 12.80
C LEU A 376 12.16 7.17 11.28
N GLY A 377 12.54 5.98 10.85
CA GLY A 377 12.82 5.61 9.47
C GLY A 377 14.07 4.75 9.38
N TRP A 378 13.91 3.55 8.83
CA TRP A 378 14.94 2.51 8.77
C TRP A 378 16.22 2.91 8.01
N ASN A 379 16.12 3.76 6.98
CA ASN A 379 17.23 4.14 6.10
C ASN A 379 17.61 5.62 6.15
N LEU A 380 16.99 6.43 7.02
CA LEU A 380 17.27 7.87 7.06
C LEU A 380 18.65 8.13 7.68
N GLU A 381 19.49 8.93 7.04
CA GLU A 381 20.79 9.30 7.60
C GLU A 381 20.62 9.99 8.98
N ARG A 382 21.44 9.59 9.98
CA ARG A 382 21.45 10.29 11.29
C ARG A 382 22.60 11.28 11.32
N LYS A 383 22.29 12.57 11.48
CA LYS A 383 23.25 13.67 11.69
C LYS A 383 22.79 14.52 12.86
N TYR A 384 23.34 14.26 14.04
CA TYR A 384 22.93 14.93 15.28
C TYR A 384 24.04 15.82 15.82
N THR A 385 23.72 17.08 16.07
CA THR A 385 24.68 18.04 16.64
C THR A 385 24.86 17.79 18.14
N ILE A 386 26.09 17.48 18.53
CA ILE A 386 26.55 17.47 19.91
C ILE A 386 27.10 18.86 20.23
N SER A 387 26.32 19.65 20.97
CA SER A 387 26.76 20.99 21.42
C SER A 387 28.01 20.87 22.30
N LYS A 388 28.97 21.76 22.10
CA LYS A 388 30.15 21.91 22.95
C LYS A 388 29.84 22.10 24.43
N ASP A 389 28.66 22.64 24.75
CA ASP A 389 28.22 22.86 26.13
C ASP A 389 27.89 21.53 26.85
N LEU A 390 27.69 20.45 26.10
CA LEU A 390 27.49 19.10 26.63
C LEU A 390 28.80 18.35 26.81
N LEU A 391 29.90 18.82 26.22
CA LEU A 391 31.18 18.13 26.21
C LEU A 391 31.90 18.24 27.55
N LYS A 392 32.45 17.12 28.00
CA LYS A 392 33.41 17.05 29.09
C LYS A 392 34.77 16.71 28.50
N LYS A 393 35.83 17.37 28.95
CA LYS A 393 37.17 16.95 28.57
C LYS A 393 37.43 15.55 29.14
N GLY A 394 37.90 14.63 28.29
CA GLY A 394 38.05 13.22 28.60
C GLY A 394 36.75 12.45 28.32
N ARG A 395 36.37 11.55 29.23
CA ARG A 395 35.28 10.59 29.03
C ARG A 395 33.91 11.27 28.93
N ASN A 396 33.20 10.96 27.86
CA ASN A 396 31.79 11.27 27.65
C ASN A 396 31.00 9.98 27.41
N THR A 397 29.69 10.01 27.70
CA THR A 397 28.79 8.87 27.51
C THR A 397 27.82 9.14 26.37
N ILE A 398 27.63 8.16 25.50
CA ILE A 398 26.61 8.16 24.46
C ILE A 398 25.66 7.00 24.73
N ALA A 399 24.36 7.25 24.68
CA ALA A 399 23.34 6.23 24.83
C ALA A 399 22.36 6.29 23.64
N PHE A 400 21.99 5.12 23.12
CA PHE A 400 21.00 4.98 22.05
C PHE A 400 19.88 4.11 22.57
N ARG A 401 18.63 4.56 22.41
CA ARG A 401 17.46 3.67 22.49
C ARG A 401 17.00 3.42 21.07
N ILE A 402 17.20 2.20 20.58
CA ILE A 402 16.78 1.79 19.25
C ILE A 402 15.49 1.02 19.39
N THR A 403 14.50 1.34 18.57
CA THR A 403 13.26 0.58 18.48
C THR A 403 13.10 0.07 17.07
N ASP A 404 13.04 -1.25 16.95
CA ASP A 404 12.85 -1.97 15.70
C ASP A 404 11.49 -2.66 15.74
N THR A 405 10.56 -2.28 14.85
CA THR A 405 9.18 -2.76 14.88
C THR A 405 8.94 -4.02 14.05
N GLY A 406 9.96 -4.44 13.32
CA GLY A 406 10.04 -5.71 12.61
C GLY A 406 10.87 -5.57 11.34
N GLY A 407 11.36 -6.70 10.83
CA GLY A 407 12.28 -6.69 9.70
C GLY A 407 13.67 -6.96 10.24
N GLY A 408 14.59 -6.00 10.16
CA GLY A 408 15.81 -6.16 10.93
C GLY A 408 16.32 -4.83 11.45
N GLY A 409 16.87 -4.85 12.65
CA GLY A 409 17.09 -3.65 13.46
C GLY A 409 18.55 -3.21 13.59
N GLY A 410 18.73 -2.07 14.26
CA GLY A 410 20.04 -1.58 14.71
C GLY A 410 20.74 -0.62 13.74
N PHE A 411 22.07 -0.55 13.80
CA PHE A 411 22.86 0.42 13.03
C PHE A 411 23.19 -0.12 11.63
N ASN A 412 22.71 0.55 10.58
CA ASN A 412 22.95 0.15 9.19
C ASN A 412 24.35 0.50 8.65
N SER A 413 25.13 1.27 9.41
CA SER A 413 26.51 1.64 9.12
C SER A 413 27.26 1.92 10.43
N PRO A 414 28.60 2.07 10.41
CA PRO A 414 29.36 2.51 11.57
C PRO A 414 28.82 3.82 12.16
N VAL A 415 29.02 3.98 13.46
CA VAL A 415 28.72 5.22 14.18
C VAL A 415 30.02 6.02 14.32
N SER A 416 30.02 7.28 13.89
CA SER A 416 31.13 8.19 14.11
C SER A 416 30.68 9.46 14.84
N ILE A 417 31.62 10.10 15.52
CA ILE A 417 31.50 11.50 15.90
C ILE A 417 32.61 12.29 15.21
N CYS A 418 32.28 13.41 14.58
CA CYS A 418 33.24 14.20 13.84
C CYS A 418 33.06 15.70 14.03
N ASN A 419 34.16 16.43 13.89
CA ASN A 419 34.17 17.88 13.68
C ASN A 419 35.02 18.19 12.43
N GLU A 420 35.35 19.46 12.18
CA GLU A 420 36.15 19.84 11.00
C GLU A 420 37.60 19.29 11.02
N GLN A 421 38.11 18.81 12.15
CA GLN A 421 39.50 18.39 12.37
C GLN A 421 39.64 16.92 12.75
N ASP A 422 38.68 16.35 13.46
CA ASP A 422 38.74 15.03 14.07
C ASP A 422 37.53 14.19 13.66
N GLU A 423 37.75 12.90 13.42
CA GLU A 423 36.71 11.88 13.25
C GLU A 423 37.05 10.69 14.15
N ILE A 424 36.10 10.31 15.00
CA ILE A 424 36.22 9.19 15.93
C ILE A 424 35.12 8.20 15.56
N VAL A 425 35.52 7.05 15.01
CA VAL A 425 34.62 5.91 14.78
C VAL A 425 34.48 5.14 16.08
N LEU A 426 33.24 4.90 16.50
CA LEU A 426 32.93 4.19 17.73
C LEU A 426 32.85 2.69 17.43
N PRO A 427 33.71 1.85 18.02
CA PRO A 427 33.77 0.44 17.70
C PRO A 427 32.63 -0.31 18.42
N PHE A 428 31.84 -1.09 17.67
CA PHE A 428 30.65 -1.75 18.23
C PHE A 428 30.97 -2.77 19.33
N ASP A 429 32.16 -3.37 19.32
CA ASP A 429 32.61 -4.28 20.38
C ASP A 429 32.94 -3.58 21.71
N GLU A 430 32.91 -2.24 21.76
CA GLU A 430 32.93 -1.46 23.01
C GLU A 430 31.52 -1.05 23.50
N PHE A 431 30.48 -1.31 22.71
CA PHE A 431 29.12 -0.94 23.09
C PHE A 431 28.63 -1.94 24.11
N LYS A 432 28.13 -1.43 25.24
CA LYS A 432 27.29 -2.21 26.13
C LYS A 432 25.86 -2.12 25.64
N PHE A 433 25.09 -3.19 25.83
CA PHE A 433 23.70 -3.19 25.40
C PHE A 433 22.77 -3.88 26.40
N ARG A 434 21.49 -3.57 26.26
CA ARG A 434 20.40 -4.23 26.97
C ARG A 434 19.17 -4.28 26.07
N HIS A 435 18.73 -5.50 25.75
CA HIS A 435 17.39 -5.71 25.23
C HIS A 435 16.39 -5.39 26.36
N HIS A 436 15.47 -4.47 26.11
CA HIS A 436 14.61 -3.88 27.14
C HIS A 436 13.13 -4.27 26.99
N GLY A 437 12.66 -4.41 25.75
CA GLY A 437 11.28 -4.78 25.50
C GLY A 437 11.12 -5.59 24.22
N PHE A 438 10.22 -6.56 24.28
CA PHE A 438 9.73 -7.26 23.09
C PHE A 438 8.72 -6.39 22.35
N ILE A 439 8.58 -6.62 21.05
CA ILE A 439 7.42 -6.13 20.29
C ILE A 439 6.51 -7.29 19.97
N LEU A 440 5.26 -7.17 20.42
CA LEU A 440 4.24 -8.16 20.16
C LEU A 440 3.40 -7.72 18.99
N SER A 441 3.49 -8.44 17.86
CA SER A 441 2.55 -8.29 16.75
C SER A 441 2.46 -6.87 16.16
N GLY A 442 3.52 -6.06 16.34
CA GLY A 442 3.60 -4.68 15.86
C GLY A 442 2.67 -3.69 16.56
N THR A 443 2.08 -4.04 17.71
CA THR A 443 1.10 -3.19 18.40
C THR A 443 1.49 -2.78 19.80
N ASP A 444 2.28 -3.61 20.49
CA ASP A 444 2.55 -3.44 21.91
C ASP A 444 4.02 -3.68 22.23
N PHE A 445 4.60 -2.80 23.06
CA PHE A 445 5.85 -3.05 23.75
C PHE A 445 5.57 -3.89 25.00
N LEU A 446 6.37 -4.93 25.22
CA LEU A 446 6.34 -5.73 26.44
C LEU A 446 7.70 -5.63 27.15
N ILE A 447 7.73 -4.87 28.25
CA ILE A 447 8.99 -4.57 28.95
C ILE A 447 9.38 -5.70 29.88
N HIS A 448 10.67 -6.07 29.85
CA HIS A 448 11.23 -7.15 30.64
C HIS A 448 12.53 -6.76 31.36
N HIS A 449 13.01 -7.65 32.23
CA HIS A 449 14.24 -7.42 32.99
C HIS A 449 15.30 -8.51 32.85
N TYR A 450 15.10 -9.45 31.92
CA TYR A 450 16.06 -10.50 31.60
C TYR A 450 17.43 -9.96 31.17
N SER A 451 18.48 -10.65 31.59
CA SER A 451 19.82 -10.59 31.01
C SER A 451 19.84 -11.21 29.60
N ASN A 452 20.89 -10.95 28.82
CA ASN A 452 21.00 -11.53 27.48
C ASN A 452 21.06 -13.08 27.53
N GLU A 453 21.74 -13.65 28.53
CA GLU A 453 21.79 -15.10 28.73
C GLU A 453 20.40 -15.69 29.00
N GLU A 454 19.57 -15.02 29.80
CA GLU A 454 18.19 -15.45 30.05
C GLU A 454 17.30 -15.32 28.81
N LEU A 455 17.52 -14.29 27.98
CA LEU A 455 16.78 -14.11 26.72
C LEU A 455 17.05 -15.22 25.70
N ILE A 456 18.33 -15.57 25.53
CA ILE A 456 18.73 -16.67 24.63
C ILE A 456 18.17 -18.01 25.12
N ASN A 457 17.99 -18.16 26.44
CA ASN A 457 17.53 -19.39 27.08
C ASN A 457 16.11 -19.29 27.65
N LEU A 458 15.23 -18.47 27.05
CA LEU A 458 13.86 -18.33 27.51
C LEU A 458 13.16 -19.70 27.55
N PRO A 459 12.41 -20.02 28.63
CA PRO A 459 11.63 -21.24 28.68
C PRO A 459 10.67 -21.35 27.48
N GLU A 460 10.58 -22.53 26.88
CA GLU A 460 9.76 -22.77 25.69
C GLU A 460 8.29 -22.35 25.88
N GLU A 461 7.73 -22.59 27.08
CA GLU A 461 6.38 -22.17 27.44
C GLU A 461 6.22 -20.64 27.40
N LEU A 462 7.17 -19.90 27.95
CA LEU A 462 7.16 -18.44 27.93
C LEU A 462 7.32 -17.92 26.49
N ARG A 463 8.25 -18.49 25.72
CA ARG A 463 8.45 -18.11 24.31
C ARG A 463 7.19 -18.33 23.48
N LYS A 464 6.48 -19.44 23.72
CA LYS A 464 5.18 -19.72 23.10
C LYS A 464 4.11 -18.71 23.51
N ASP A 465 4.04 -18.35 24.78
CA ASP A 465 3.07 -17.37 25.27
C ASP A 465 3.34 -15.98 24.66
N LEU A 466 4.62 -15.56 24.58
CA LEU A 466 5.04 -14.29 23.94
C LEU A 466 4.73 -14.24 22.45
N THR A 467 4.90 -15.35 21.74
CA THR A 467 4.70 -15.44 20.28
C THR A 467 3.27 -15.81 19.88
N SER A 468 2.33 -15.88 20.84
CA SER A 468 0.93 -16.27 20.58
C SER A 468 0.04 -15.14 20.06
N ASN A 469 0.48 -13.88 20.14
CA ASN A 469 -0.25 -12.73 19.62
C ASN A 469 -0.33 -12.77 18.09
N THR A 470 -1.39 -12.16 17.55
CA THR A 470 -1.60 -12.03 16.11
C THR A 470 -1.58 -10.56 15.70
N SER A 471 -0.88 -10.20 14.62
CA SER A 471 -0.88 -8.84 14.10
C SER A 471 -2.29 -8.32 13.81
N VAL A 472 -2.60 -7.10 14.28
CA VAL A 472 -3.86 -6.41 13.96
C VAL A 472 -3.80 -5.73 12.57
N THR A 473 -2.60 -5.61 12.00
CA THR A 473 -2.31 -5.01 10.69
C THR A 473 -2.20 -6.12 9.64
N MET A 474 -3.36 -6.61 9.21
CA MET A 474 -3.46 -7.68 8.21
C MET A 474 -4.10 -7.18 6.91
N GLN A 475 -3.38 -6.34 6.14
CA GLN A 475 -3.85 -5.81 4.86
C GLN A 475 -4.22 -6.90 3.83
N ASN A 476 -3.71 -8.13 4.02
CA ASN A 476 -4.02 -9.31 3.23
C ASN A 476 -5.18 -10.17 3.76
N GLN A 477 -5.74 -9.81 4.91
CA GLN A 477 -6.92 -10.49 5.43
C GLN A 477 -8.13 -10.24 4.53
N PHE A 478 -9.04 -11.22 4.47
CA PHE A 478 -10.25 -11.13 3.67
C PHE A 478 -11.01 -9.81 3.94
N SER A 479 -11.39 -9.12 2.87
CA SER A 479 -12.11 -7.83 2.90
C SER A 479 -11.40 -6.65 3.58
N ALA A 480 -10.13 -6.77 3.99
CA ALA A 480 -9.42 -5.68 4.65
C ALA A 480 -9.36 -4.41 3.79
N MET A 481 -8.92 -4.52 2.54
CA MET A 481 -8.85 -3.40 1.61
C MET A 481 -10.24 -2.94 1.15
N TYR A 482 -11.18 -3.87 0.97
CA TYR A 482 -12.55 -3.52 0.64
C TYR A 482 -13.17 -2.61 1.72
N GLU A 483 -13.02 -2.96 2.99
CA GLU A 483 -13.62 -2.20 4.10
C GLU A 483 -12.84 -0.92 4.44
N LYS A 484 -11.51 -0.94 4.35
CA LYS A 484 -10.67 0.19 4.83
C LYS A 484 -10.19 1.13 3.74
N MET A 485 -10.00 0.65 2.51
CA MET A 485 -9.49 1.45 1.38
C MET A 485 -10.57 1.81 0.37
N LEU A 486 -11.48 0.87 0.06
CA LEU A 486 -12.46 1.04 -1.01
C LEU A 486 -13.81 1.60 -0.53
N SER A 487 -14.36 1.05 0.56
CA SER A 487 -15.64 1.48 1.13
C SER A 487 -15.73 2.98 1.42
N PRO A 488 -14.66 3.67 1.87
CA PRO A 488 -14.76 5.11 2.11
C PRO A 488 -14.94 5.97 0.85
N VAL A 489 -14.62 5.43 -0.33
CA VAL A 489 -14.82 6.10 -1.62
C VAL A 489 -16.00 5.51 -2.40
N ILE A 490 -16.68 4.49 -1.87
CA ILE A 490 -17.93 3.97 -2.43
C ILE A 490 -19.10 4.88 -1.99
N PRO A 491 -20.00 5.32 -2.88
CA PRO A 491 -20.01 5.18 -4.34
C PRO A 491 -19.72 6.52 -5.02
N TYR A 492 -18.50 7.04 -4.88
CA TYR A 492 -18.08 8.29 -5.55
C TYR A 492 -18.31 8.15 -7.06
N GLY A 493 -18.76 9.23 -7.68
CA GLY A 493 -19.06 9.22 -9.10
C GLY A 493 -17.82 8.97 -9.96
N ILE A 494 -17.83 7.89 -10.74
CA ILE A 494 -16.72 7.50 -11.63
C ILE A 494 -17.24 7.01 -12.99
N LYS A 495 -16.40 7.10 -14.02
CA LYS A 495 -16.59 6.53 -15.36
C LYS A 495 -16.22 5.05 -15.44
N GLY A 496 -15.23 4.62 -14.66
CA GLY A 496 -14.75 3.23 -14.65
C GLY A 496 -13.60 2.98 -13.70
N PHE A 497 -13.11 1.74 -13.74
CA PHE A 497 -12.09 1.20 -12.85
C PHE A 497 -10.79 0.90 -13.61
N LEU A 498 -9.65 1.14 -12.96
CA LEU A 498 -8.33 0.69 -13.35
C LEU A 498 -7.79 -0.24 -12.26
N TRP A 499 -7.25 -1.39 -12.67
CA TRP A 499 -6.75 -2.40 -11.74
C TRP A 499 -5.37 -2.90 -12.14
N TYR A 500 -4.41 -2.83 -11.22
CA TYR A 500 -3.10 -3.46 -11.43
C TYR A 500 -2.69 -4.25 -10.18
N GLN A 501 -2.96 -5.54 -10.27
CA GLN A 501 -2.63 -6.52 -9.24
C GLN A 501 -2.54 -7.90 -9.87
N GLY A 502 -1.81 -8.78 -9.19
CA GLY A 502 -1.83 -10.22 -9.43
C GLY A 502 -0.62 -10.89 -8.81
N GLU A 503 0.47 -10.17 -8.62
CA GLU A 503 1.75 -10.70 -8.16
C GLU A 503 1.61 -11.45 -6.82
N SER A 504 0.81 -10.93 -5.87
CA SER A 504 0.51 -11.60 -4.60
C SER A 504 -0.39 -12.85 -4.73
N ASN A 505 -0.94 -13.12 -5.91
CA ASN A 505 -1.76 -14.28 -6.24
C ASN A 505 -1.07 -15.25 -7.22
N VAL A 506 0.22 -15.10 -7.49
CA VAL A 506 0.97 -16.06 -8.32
C VAL A 506 0.92 -17.47 -7.73
N GLN A 507 0.94 -17.59 -6.40
CA GLN A 507 0.84 -18.86 -5.68
C GLN A 507 -0.51 -19.58 -5.89
N ASN A 508 -1.63 -18.85 -5.92
CA ASN A 508 -2.98 -19.38 -6.12
C ASN A 508 -3.56 -18.99 -7.49
N ASN A 509 -2.71 -18.94 -8.52
CA ASN A 509 -3.06 -18.50 -9.88
C ASN A 509 -4.29 -19.22 -10.50
N HIS A 510 -4.55 -20.46 -10.09
CA HIS A 510 -5.65 -21.28 -10.61
C HIS A 510 -7.04 -20.75 -10.20
N GLU A 511 -7.13 -20.01 -9.09
CA GLU A 511 -8.34 -19.39 -8.56
C GLU A 511 -8.62 -18.01 -9.22
N TYR A 512 -7.56 -17.37 -9.70
CA TYR A 512 -7.55 -15.93 -9.98
C TYR A 512 -8.58 -15.49 -11.04
N ALA A 513 -8.84 -16.30 -12.06
CA ALA A 513 -9.82 -15.94 -13.09
C ALA A 513 -11.25 -15.82 -12.52
N ASN A 514 -11.58 -16.63 -11.52
CA ASN A 514 -12.88 -16.57 -10.84
C ASN A 514 -12.90 -15.45 -9.80
N LEU A 515 -11.82 -15.29 -9.02
CA LEU A 515 -11.67 -14.19 -8.07
C LEU A 515 -11.78 -12.82 -8.76
N LEU A 516 -11.06 -12.61 -9.86
CA LEU A 516 -11.11 -11.35 -10.62
C LEU A 516 -12.49 -11.08 -11.21
N SER A 517 -13.12 -12.09 -11.82
CA SER A 517 -14.48 -11.93 -12.35
C SER A 517 -15.49 -11.61 -11.23
N GLY A 518 -15.38 -12.29 -10.08
CA GLY A 518 -16.21 -12.07 -8.90
C GLY A 518 -16.01 -10.68 -8.28
N MET A 519 -14.78 -10.17 -8.25
CA MET A 519 -14.46 -8.83 -7.76
C MET A 519 -15.05 -7.75 -8.69
N ILE A 520 -14.92 -7.91 -10.01
CA ILE A 520 -15.49 -6.96 -10.97
C ILE A 520 -17.01 -6.84 -10.77
N ASP A 521 -17.70 -7.98 -10.63
CA ASP A 521 -19.14 -8.00 -10.36
C ASP A 521 -19.50 -7.37 -9.01
N ASP A 522 -18.68 -7.59 -7.99
CA ASP A 522 -18.85 -7.03 -6.64
C ASP A 522 -18.73 -5.51 -6.66
N TRP A 523 -17.69 -4.98 -7.30
CA TRP A 523 -17.47 -3.54 -7.39
C TRP A 523 -18.54 -2.84 -8.23
N ARG A 524 -18.93 -3.42 -9.38
CA ARG A 524 -20.06 -2.91 -10.17
C ARG A 524 -21.36 -2.87 -9.35
N SER A 525 -21.57 -3.88 -8.52
CA SER A 525 -22.72 -3.93 -7.62
C SER A 525 -22.64 -2.85 -6.53
N ALA A 526 -21.46 -2.61 -5.96
CA ALA A 526 -21.24 -1.57 -4.95
C ALA A 526 -21.45 -0.15 -5.49
N TRP A 527 -21.07 0.11 -6.74
CA TRP A 527 -21.36 1.36 -7.46
C TRP A 527 -22.77 1.42 -8.05
N GLY A 528 -23.50 0.29 -8.07
CA GLY A 528 -24.84 0.20 -8.64
C GLY A 528 -24.89 0.41 -10.16
N SER A 529 -23.78 0.20 -10.88
CA SER A 529 -23.65 0.47 -12.32
C SER A 529 -22.73 -0.53 -13.03
N ASN A 530 -23.06 -0.91 -14.27
CA ASN A 530 -22.21 -1.76 -15.11
C ASN A 530 -21.11 -0.93 -15.81
N LEU A 531 -20.19 -0.42 -14.99
CA LEU A 531 -19.07 0.44 -15.40
C LEU A 531 -17.94 -0.37 -16.07
N SER A 532 -17.16 0.30 -16.91
CA SER A 532 -16.00 -0.31 -17.55
C SER A 532 -14.88 -0.60 -16.56
N PHE A 533 -14.16 -1.71 -16.79
CA PHE A 533 -13.13 -2.21 -15.89
C PHE A 533 -11.88 -2.61 -16.68
N TYR A 534 -10.81 -1.83 -16.58
CA TYR A 534 -9.56 -2.08 -17.31
C TYR A 534 -8.46 -2.50 -16.35
N TYR A 535 -7.70 -3.52 -16.71
CA TYR A 535 -6.66 -4.06 -15.85
C TYR A 535 -5.36 -4.36 -16.58
N ALA A 536 -4.25 -4.28 -15.86
CA ALA A 536 -2.95 -4.68 -16.37
C ALA A 536 -2.72 -6.18 -16.14
N GLN A 537 -2.33 -6.89 -17.19
CA GLN A 537 -1.75 -8.22 -17.05
C GLN A 537 -0.38 -8.08 -16.40
N ILE A 538 -0.05 -8.91 -15.40
CA ILE A 538 1.23 -8.75 -14.68
C ILE A 538 2.43 -8.87 -15.63
N ALA A 539 3.46 -8.08 -15.36
CA ALA A 539 4.69 -8.12 -16.12
C ALA A 539 5.51 -9.39 -15.79
N PRO A 540 6.35 -9.87 -16.71
CA PRO A 540 7.33 -10.92 -16.41
C PRO A 540 8.38 -10.48 -15.40
N TYR A 541 8.72 -11.39 -14.49
CA TYR A 541 9.75 -11.26 -13.44
C TYR A 541 10.23 -12.66 -13.06
N ILE A 542 11.45 -12.82 -12.53
CA ILE A 542 11.95 -14.11 -12.06
C ILE A 542 11.32 -14.48 -10.71
N TYR A 543 10.50 -15.54 -10.69
CA TYR A 543 9.98 -16.12 -9.45
C TYR A 543 10.69 -17.44 -9.16
N ASP A 544 10.59 -17.91 -7.91
CA ASP A 544 10.98 -19.27 -7.51
C ASP A 544 10.42 -20.33 -8.46
N ASP A 545 11.17 -21.41 -8.66
CA ASP A 545 10.85 -22.47 -9.64
C ASP A 545 9.50 -23.16 -9.41
N ASN A 546 8.96 -23.09 -8.19
CA ASN A 546 7.65 -23.64 -7.83
C ASN A 546 6.48 -22.67 -8.14
N LEU A 547 6.76 -21.41 -8.42
CA LEU A 547 5.77 -20.38 -8.75
C LEU A 547 5.60 -20.25 -10.27
N ASN A 548 4.38 -19.91 -10.70
CA ASN A 548 3.99 -19.93 -12.11
C ASN A 548 3.27 -18.63 -12.52
N SER A 549 4.02 -17.56 -12.75
CA SER A 549 3.43 -16.26 -13.11
C SER A 549 2.78 -16.27 -14.50
N GLN A 550 3.26 -17.11 -15.43
CA GLN A 550 2.61 -17.37 -16.72
C GLN A 550 1.19 -17.95 -16.58
N ALA A 551 0.92 -18.76 -15.54
CA ALA A 551 -0.41 -19.31 -15.30
C ALA A 551 -1.36 -18.24 -14.76
N LEU A 552 -0.85 -17.30 -13.96
CA LEU A 552 -1.60 -16.13 -13.53
C LEU A 552 -1.91 -15.18 -14.71
N ARG A 553 -0.93 -14.91 -15.58
CA ARG A 553 -1.16 -14.14 -16.82
C ARG A 553 -2.25 -14.78 -17.68
N GLU A 554 -2.23 -16.10 -17.80
CA GLU A 554 -3.29 -16.86 -18.47
C GLU A 554 -4.65 -16.71 -17.77
N ALA A 555 -4.69 -16.75 -16.44
CA ALA A 555 -5.92 -16.52 -15.67
C ALA A 555 -6.49 -15.10 -15.91
N GLN A 556 -5.64 -14.07 -15.94
CA GLN A 556 -6.00 -12.70 -16.32
C GLN A 556 -6.55 -12.63 -17.75
N ARG A 557 -5.94 -13.33 -18.71
CA ARG A 557 -6.43 -13.39 -20.10
C ARG A 557 -7.77 -14.10 -20.20
N LYS A 558 -7.99 -15.18 -19.44
CA LYS A 558 -9.26 -15.91 -19.39
C LYS A 558 -10.37 -15.09 -18.72
N ALA A 559 -10.07 -14.25 -17.74
CA ALA A 559 -11.04 -13.34 -17.14
C ALA A 559 -11.63 -12.35 -18.16
N LEU A 560 -10.82 -11.89 -19.13
CA LEU A 560 -11.27 -11.01 -20.22
C LEU A 560 -12.42 -11.62 -21.04
N GLN A 561 -12.46 -12.95 -21.17
CA GLN A 561 -13.50 -13.67 -21.90
C GLN A 561 -14.76 -13.94 -21.05
N LYS A 562 -14.64 -13.83 -19.72
CA LYS A 562 -15.73 -14.12 -18.78
C LYS A 562 -16.62 -12.90 -18.51
N VAL A 563 -16.06 -11.70 -18.61
CA VAL A 563 -16.73 -10.47 -18.14
C VAL A 563 -16.72 -9.41 -19.22
N GLU A 564 -17.90 -8.91 -19.58
CA GLU A 564 -18.07 -7.82 -20.55
C GLU A 564 -17.62 -6.46 -20.01
N LYS A 565 -17.45 -5.48 -20.92
CA LYS A 565 -16.92 -4.13 -20.63
C LYS A 565 -15.60 -4.17 -19.86
N THR A 566 -14.72 -5.07 -20.28
CA THR A 566 -13.37 -5.22 -19.74
C THR A 566 -12.32 -4.96 -20.82
N GLY A 567 -11.10 -4.65 -20.37
CA GLY A 567 -9.94 -4.40 -21.21
C GLY A 567 -8.68 -4.80 -20.46
N MET A 568 -7.71 -5.37 -21.15
CA MET A 568 -6.47 -5.84 -20.55
C MET A 568 -5.26 -5.17 -21.22
N ALA A 569 -4.47 -4.44 -20.45
CA ALA A 569 -3.16 -3.96 -20.89
C ALA A 569 -2.14 -5.12 -20.76
N VAL A 570 -1.62 -5.60 -21.88
CA VAL A 570 -0.57 -6.64 -21.90
C VAL A 570 0.77 -5.98 -21.63
N LEU A 571 1.55 -6.53 -20.68
CA LEU A 571 2.85 -5.98 -20.25
C LEU A 571 4.04 -6.92 -20.48
N LEU A 572 3.88 -7.91 -21.37
CA LEU A 572 4.86 -8.99 -21.60
C LEU A 572 6.22 -8.50 -22.13
N ASP A 573 6.28 -7.27 -22.64
CA ASP A 573 7.43 -6.62 -23.25
C ASP A 573 8.13 -5.59 -22.35
N ILE A 574 7.52 -5.21 -21.23
CA ILE A 574 8.04 -4.14 -20.35
C ILE A 574 8.43 -4.62 -18.95
N GLY A 575 8.44 -5.93 -18.70
CA GLY A 575 8.91 -6.51 -17.44
C GLY A 575 10.43 -6.40 -17.26
N GLU A 576 10.88 -6.62 -16.03
CA GLU A 576 12.30 -6.60 -15.65
C GLU A 576 12.71 -7.90 -14.97
N GLU A 577 13.92 -8.40 -15.27
CA GLU A 577 14.29 -9.77 -14.89
C GLU A 577 14.36 -9.94 -13.39
N LEU A 578 14.94 -8.93 -12.72
CA LEU A 578 15.28 -8.94 -11.31
C LEU A 578 14.46 -7.93 -10.49
N ASP A 579 13.50 -7.26 -11.12
CA ASP A 579 12.58 -6.35 -10.45
C ASP A 579 11.13 -6.68 -10.82
N ILE A 580 10.31 -6.91 -9.79
CA ILE A 580 8.88 -7.20 -9.95
C ILE A 580 8.06 -5.95 -10.28
N HIS A 581 8.67 -4.76 -10.16
CA HIS A 581 8.05 -3.47 -10.37
C HIS A 581 8.63 -2.75 -11.61
N PRO A 582 8.14 -3.04 -12.82
CA PRO A 582 8.72 -2.46 -14.04
C PRO A 582 8.70 -0.93 -14.05
N GLU A 583 9.83 -0.31 -14.36
CA GLU A 583 10.02 1.15 -14.38
C GLU A 583 9.16 1.86 -15.43
N ASN A 584 8.79 1.14 -16.50
CA ASN A 584 7.96 1.67 -17.59
C ASN A 584 6.47 1.77 -17.22
N LYS A 585 6.15 2.57 -16.20
CA LYS A 585 4.77 2.88 -15.77
C LYS A 585 4.00 3.70 -16.80
N LYS A 586 4.71 4.40 -17.70
CA LYS A 586 4.11 5.17 -18.79
C LYS A 586 3.31 4.27 -19.72
N ASP A 587 3.90 3.20 -20.22
CA ASP A 587 3.21 2.29 -21.12
C ASP A 587 2.05 1.55 -20.44
N VAL A 588 2.16 1.28 -19.13
CA VAL A 588 1.04 0.74 -18.35
C VAL A 588 -0.16 1.68 -18.40
N GLY A 589 0.04 2.95 -18.01
CA GLY A 589 -1.01 3.97 -17.99
C GLY A 589 -1.59 4.24 -19.38
N GLU A 590 -0.74 4.37 -20.39
CA GLU A 590 -1.18 4.61 -21.77
C GLU A 590 -1.96 3.42 -22.34
N ARG A 591 -1.52 2.18 -22.14
CA ARG A 591 -2.25 1.01 -22.66
C ARG A 591 -3.62 0.85 -22.00
N LEU A 592 -3.74 1.15 -20.71
CA LEU A 592 -5.04 1.23 -20.03
C LEU A 592 -5.92 2.33 -20.62
N SER A 593 -5.32 3.48 -20.95
CA SER A 593 -6.03 4.62 -21.54
C SER A 593 -6.62 4.30 -22.92
N TYR A 594 -5.96 3.46 -23.72
CA TYR A 594 -6.44 3.07 -25.04
C TYR A 594 -7.77 2.32 -24.97
N HIS A 595 -7.98 1.53 -23.91
CA HIS A 595 -9.25 0.86 -23.66
C HIS A 595 -10.36 1.86 -23.35
N ALA A 596 -10.11 2.86 -22.52
CA ALA A 596 -11.07 3.92 -22.22
C ALA A 596 -11.43 4.72 -23.47
N LEU A 597 -10.43 5.22 -24.19
CA LEU A 597 -10.60 6.01 -25.42
C LEU A 597 -11.40 5.26 -26.48
N LYS A 598 -11.12 3.96 -26.66
CA LYS A 598 -11.85 3.11 -27.60
C LYS A 598 -13.28 2.83 -27.16
N ASN A 599 -13.46 2.36 -25.92
CA ASN A 599 -14.72 1.75 -25.49
C ASN A 599 -15.74 2.76 -24.93
N GLU A 600 -15.28 3.84 -24.29
CA GLU A 600 -16.15 4.86 -23.69
C GLU A 600 -16.35 6.08 -24.59
N TYR A 601 -15.34 6.41 -25.40
CA TYR A 601 -15.35 7.62 -26.23
C TYR A 601 -15.37 7.34 -27.74
N GLY A 602 -15.34 6.06 -28.14
CA GLY A 602 -15.50 5.66 -29.54
C GLY A 602 -14.35 6.05 -30.47
N LEU A 603 -13.16 6.35 -29.93
CA LEU A 603 -12.00 6.68 -30.75
C LEU A 603 -11.54 5.42 -31.51
N ALA A 604 -11.13 5.61 -32.77
CA ALA A 604 -10.63 4.55 -33.64
C ALA A 604 -9.18 4.14 -33.28
N ILE A 605 -8.98 3.62 -32.07
CA ILE A 605 -7.69 3.21 -31.52
C ILE A 605 -7.68 1.69 -31.29
N VAL A 606 -6.53 1.05 -31.53
CA VAL A 606 -6.31 -0.36 -31.17
C VAL A 606 -5.78 -0.39 -29.73
N ALA A 607 -6.52 -1.05 -28.84
CA ALA A 607 -6.21 -1.10 -27.41
C ALA A 607 -5.61 -2.45 -26.95
N ASN A 608 -5.69 -3.49 -27.78
CA ASN A 608 -5.17 -4.82 -27.48
C ASN A 608 -4.00 -5.15 -28.41
N GLY A 609 -2.96 -5.78 -27.86
CA GLY A 609 -2.04 -6.58 -28.65
C GLY A 609 -2.65 -7.92 -29.06
N PRO A 610 -1.92 -8.75 -29.81
CA PRO A 610 -2.42 -10.04 -30.26
C PRO A 610 -2.88 -10.94 -29.11
N LEU A 611 -4.13 -11.41 -29.17
CA LEU A 611 -4.68 -12.37 -28.20
C LEU A 611 -4.90 -13.71 -28.88
N TYR A 612 -4.43 -14.79 -28.26
CA TYR A 612 -4.64 -16.14 -28.79
C TYR A 612 -6.12 -16.45 -28.95
N ARG A 613 -6.52 -16.82 -30.17
CA ARG A 613 -7.89 -17.23 -30.50
C ARG A 613 -7.98 -18.74 -30.67
N GLU A 614 -7.20 -19.28 -31.59
CA GLU A 614 -7.25 -20.67 -31.99
C GLU A 614 -5.92 -21.10 -32.61
N HIS A 615 -5.77 -22.41 -32.81
CA HIS A 615 -4.68 -22.95 -33.60
C HIS A 615 -5.15 -24.12 -34.45
N ILE A 616 -4.40 -24.39 -35.52
CA ILE A 616 -4.68 -25.48 -36.45
C ILE A 616 -3.44 -26.35 -36.57
N SER A 617 -3.53 -27.59 -36.08
CA SER A 617 -2.49 -28.59 -36.28
C SER A 617 -2.42 -29.04 -37.73
N ARG A 618 -1.22 -28.98 -38.29
CA ARG A 618 -0.84 -29.57 -39.58
C ARG A 618 0.09 -30.75 -39.30
N ASN A 619 0.49 -31.46 -40.36
CA ASN A 619 1.28 -32.68 -40.22
C ASN A 619 2.50 -32.51 -39.29
N ASN A 620 3.31 -31.46 -39.48
CA ASN A 620 4.54 -31.23 -38.73
C ASN A 620 4.67 -29.81 -38.14
N TYR A 621 3.60 -29.01 -38.13
CA TYR A 621 3.62 -27.64 -37.59
C TYR A 621 2.21 -27.22 -37.11
N ILE A 622 2.14 -26.14 -36.34
CA ILE A 622 0.89 -25.51 -35.90
C ILE A 622 0.78 -24.11 -36.53
N GLU A 623 -0.42 -23.75 -37.01
CA GLU A 623 -0.78 -22.36 -37.37
C GLU A 623 -1.57 -21.75 -36.23
N VAL A 624 -1.05 -20.70 -35.60
CA VAL A 624 -1.69 -19.97 -34.51
C VAL A 624 -2.34 -18.70 -35.06
N VAL A 625 -3.60 -18.47 -34.67
CA VAL A 625 -4.39 -17.31 -35.08
C VAL A 625 -4.67 -16.44 -33.87
N PHE A 626 -4.55 -15.13 -34.07
CA PHE A 626 -4.70 -14.12 -33.03
C PHE A 626 -5.80 -13.13 -33.38
N ASP A 627 -6.59 -12.74 -32.40
CA ASP A 627 -7.41 -11.52 -32.48
C ASP A 627 -6.53 -10.27 -32.31
N HIS A 628 -7.07 -9.11 -32.71
CA HIS A 628 -6.39 -7.81 -32.62
C HIS A 628 -5.09 -7.72 -33.42
N SER A 629 -5.09 -8.37 -34.58
CA SER A 629 -3.98 -8.39 -35.54
C SER A 629 -4.41 -7.88 -36.92
N ASP A 630 -5.49 -7.09 -37.04
CA ASP A 630 -6.11 -6.73 -38.32
C ASP A 630 -5.16 -6.04 -39.31
N LYS A 631 -4.20 -5.26 -38.80
CA LYS A 631 -3.15 -4.59 -39.60
C LYS A 631 -1.86 -5.39 -39.74
N GLY A 632 -1.80 -6.60 -39.18
CA GLY A 632 -0.63 -7.48 -39.26
C GLY A 632 0.00 -7.78 -37.90
N LEU A 633 0.66 -8.93 -37.83
CA LEU A 633 1.60 -9.29 -36.76
C LEU A 633 3.01 -8.81 -37.11
N VAL A 634 3.74 -8.38 -36.09
CA VAL A 634 5.13 -7.92 -36.16
C VAL A 634 5.98 -8.70 -35.15
N ALA A 635 7.18 -9.08 -35.56
CA ALA A 635 8.17 -9.66 -34.66
C ALA A 635 9.20 -8.58 -34.28
N SER A 636 9.51 -8.46 -32.98
CA SER A 636 10.67 -7.70 -32.51
C SER A 636 11.87 -8.64 -32.45
N GLY A 637 12.73 -8.58 -33.47
CA GLY A 637 13.83 -9.53 -33.65
C GLY A 637 13.35 -10.95 -33.98
N ASP A 638 14.05 -11.95 -33.44
CA ASP A 638 13.67 -13.35 -33.62
C ASP A 638 12.40 -13.68 -32.81
N LEU A 639 11.45 -14.36 -33.46
CA LEU A 639 10.19 -14.76 -32.83
C LEU A 639 10.41 -15.95 -31.88
N ASN A 640 10.70 -15.62 -30.62
CA ASN A 640 11.09 -16.57 -29.57
C ASN A 640 9.93 -16.90 -28.63
N GLY A 641 10.12 -17.91 -27.78
CA GLY A 641 9.18 -18.25 -26.70
C GLY A 641 8.00 -19.13 -27.09
N PHE A 642 7.93 -19.60 -28.34
CA PHE A 642 6.98 -20.64 -28.74
C PHE A 642 7.48 -22.02 -28.34
N GLU A 643 6.57 -22.83 -27.81
CA GLU A 643 6.79 -24.25 -27.54
C GLU A 643 5.60 -25.05 -28.07
N VAL A 644 5.87 -26.26 -28.55
CA VAL A 644 4.84 -27.18 -29.04
C VAL A 644 4.96 -28.54 -28.35
N ALA A 645 3.83 -29.23 -28.21
CA ALA A 645 3.77 -30.59 -27.67
C ALA A 645 2.86 -31.49 -28.51
N GLY A 646 3.10 -32.80 -28.46
CA GLY A 646 2.20 -33.80 -29.02
C GLY A 646 1.06 -34.14 -28.06
N ALA A 647 0.44 -35.30 -28.27
CA ALA A 647 -0.60 -35.82 -27.37
C ALA A 647 -0.10 -36.13 -25.95
N ASP A 648 1.22 -36.29 -25.79
CA ASP A 648 1.91 -36.53 -24.52
C ASP A 648 2.03 -35.28 -23.63
N LYS A 649 1.71 -34.09 -24.17
CA LYS A 649 1.82 -32.79 -23.49
C LYS A 649 3.24 -32.45 -23.03
N VAL A 650 4.26 -33.07 -23.60
CA VAL A 650 5.66 -32.72 -23.35
C VAL A 650 6.06 -31.59 -24.31
N PHE A 651 6.34 -30.40 -23.75
CA PHE A 651 6.63 -29.21 -24.54
C PHE A 651 8.11 -29.11 -24.91
N TYR A 652 8.35 -28.79 -26.18
CA TYR A 652 9.68 -28.54 -26.72
C TYR A 652 9.74 -27.15 -27.35
N PRO A 653 10.90 -26.45 -27.26
CA PRO A 653 11.12 -25.21 -28.00
C PRO A 653 10.81 -25.37 -29.47
N ALA A 654 10.14 -24.36 -30.03
CA ALA A 654 9.65 -24.37 -31.40
C ALA A 654 10.14 -23.14 -32.17
N LYS A 655 10.50 -23.33 -33.44
CA LYS A 655 10.80 -22.24 -34.36
C LYS A 655 9.48 -21.62 -34.82
N ALA A 656 9.38 -20.30 -34.80
CA ALA A 656 8.17 -19.58 -35.19
C ALA A 656 8.45 -18.57 -36.31
N THR A 657 7.48 -18.40 -37.21
CA THR A 657 7.52 -17.41 -38.31
C THR A 657 6.14 -16.82 -38.54
N ILE A 658 6.06 -15.54 -38.91
CA ILE A 658 4.81 -14.89 -39.27
C ILE A 658 4.53 -15.14 -40.75
N MET A 659 3.38 -15.73 -41.07
CA MET A 659 2.93 -16.01 -42.44
C MET A 659 1.44 -15.66 -42.57
N ASN A 660 1.10 -14.76 -43.50
CA ASN A 660 -0.29 -14.36 -43.77
C ASN A 660 -1.08 -14.01 -42.50
N ASN A 661 -0.48 -13.17 -41.63
CA ASN A 661 -1.06 -12.74 -40.35
C ASN A 661 -1.34 -13.88 -39.35
N LYS A 662 -0.62 -14.99 -39.46
CA LYS A 662 -0.63 -16.12 -38.52
C LYS A 662 0.78 -16.45 -38.09
N VAL A 663 0.94 -17.08 -36.94
CA VAL A 663 2.24 -17.65 -36.55
C VAL A 663 2.28 -19.12 -36.92
N ARG A 664 3.23 -19.50 -37.77
CA ARG A 664 3.56 -20.90 -38.04
C ARG A 664 4.68 -21.33 -37.09
N THR A 665 4.44 -22.34 -36.27
CA THR A 665 5.40 -22.83 -35.29
C THR A 665 5.61 -24.35 -35.36
N PHE A 666 6.85 -24.82 -35.23
CA PHE A 666 7.19 -26.25 -35.30
C PHE A 666 8.44 -26.60 -34.46
N SER A 667 8.54 -27.86 -34.05
CA SER A 667 9.74 -28.41 -33.41
C SER A 667 10.12 -29.74 -34.05
N ASN A 668 11.41 -29.95 -34.34
CA ASN A 668 11.92 -31.22 -34.88
C ASN A 668 11.77 -32.38 -33.88
N GLN A 669 11.51 -32.07 -32.60
CA GLN A 669 11.28 -33.06 -31.54
C GLN A 669 9.82 -33.53 -31.48
N VAL A 670 8.90 -32.84 -32.17
CA VAL A 670 7.46 -33.11 -32.12
C VAL A 670 6.93 -33.38 -33.53
N SER A 671 6.81 -34.67 -33.87
CA SER A 671 6.39 -35.09 -35.22
C SER A 671 4.94 -34.74 -35.55
N LYS A 672 4.04 -34.71 -34.54
CA LYS A 672 2.61 -34.38 -34.67
C LYS A 672 2.20 -33.39 -33.57
N PRO A 673 2.44 -32.08 -33.76
CA PRO A 673 2.16 -31.09 -32.74
C PRO A 673 0.65 -30.83 -32.58
N ILE A 674 0.16 -30.92 -31.34
CA ILE A 674 -1.25 -30.76 -30.95
C ILE A 674 -1.43 -29.55 -30.03
N HIS A 675 -0.49 -29.30 -29.12
CA HIS A 675 -0.56 -28.16 -28.21
C HIS A 675 0.52 -27.13 -28.54
N VAL A 676 0.23 -25.86 -28.29
CA VAL A 676 1.12 -24.73 -28.48
C VAL A 676 0.99 -23.76 -27.29
N ARG A 677 2.11 -23.17 -26.89
CA ARG A 677 2.15 -22.09 -25.90
C ARG A 677 3.18 -21.04 -26.30
N TYR A 678 3.00 -19.82 -25.80
CA TYR A 678 3.88 -18.68 -26.04
C TYR A 678 4.14 -17.93 -24.74
N GLY A 679 5.41 -17.59 -24.47
CA GLY A 679 5.79 -16.82 -23.28
C GLY A 679 5.48 -17.53 -21.95
N TRP A 680 5.55 -18.86 -21.94
CA TRP A 680 5.13 -19.71 -20.82
C TRP A 680 6.23 -19.92 -19.76
N LYS A 681 6.76 -18.82 -19.23
CA LYS A 681 7.84 -18.79 -18.23
C LYS A 681 7.66 -17.63 -17.25
N ASN A 682 8.27 -17.71 -16.07
CA ASN A 682 8.24 -16.62 -15.09
C ASN A 682 8.81 -15.33 -15.69
N TRP A 683 10.09 -15.40 -16.11
CA TRP A 683 10.78 -14.37 -16.87
C TRP A 683 10.70 -14.64 -18.38
N PHE A 684 10.30 -13.63 -19.16
CA PHE A 684 10.21 -13.69 -20.61
C PHE A 684 10.11 -12.27 -21.19
N THR A 685 10.83 -11.99 -22.27
CA THR A 685 10.64 -10.74 -23.04
C THR A 685 9.79 -11.03 -24.27
N GLY A 686 8.63 -10.39 -24.37
CA GLY A 686 7.72 -10.53 -25.50
C GLY A 686 8.37 -10.13 -26.84
N THR A 687 8.25 -11.00 -27.85
CA THR A 687 8.77 -10.77 -29.21
C THR A 687 7.69 -10.69 -30.29
N LEU A 688 6.43 -11.04 -29.97
CA LEU A 688 5.28 -10.95 -30.87
C LEU A 688 4.44 -9.70 -30.55
N PHE A 689 4.17 -8.89 -31.56
CA PHE A 689 3.40 -7.65 -31.49
C PHE A 689 2.38 -7.59 -32.63
N ASN A 690 1.43 -6.66 -32.56
CA ASN A 690 0.71 -6.20 -33.75
C ASN A 690 1.40 -5.00 -34.40
N ALA A 691 0.88 -4.55 -35.54
CA ALA A 691 1.43 -3.41 -36.28
C ALA A 691 1.38 -2.08 -35.51
N GLU A 692 0.52 -1.98 -34.49
CA GLU A 692 0.43 -0.85 -33.57
C GLU A 692 1.48 -0.88 -32.45
N GLY A 693 2.30 -1.92 -32.37
CA GLY A 693 3.37 -2.03 -31.38
C GLY A 693 2.90 -2.55 -30.01
N LEU A 694 1.70 -3.13 -29.91
CA LEU A 694 1.21 -3.74 -28.67
C LEU A 694 1.59 -5.23 -28.60
N ALA A 695 2.18 -5.64 -27.49
CA ALA A 695 2.68 -7.00 -27.28
C ALA A 695 1.55 -8.04 -27.19
N ALA A 696 1.84 -9.23 -27.68
CA ALA A 696 0.95 -10.39 -27.54
C ALA A 696 0.95 -10.91 -26.10
N SER A 697 -0.22 -11.31 -25.61
CA SER A 697 -0.34 -11.95 -24.30
C SER A 697 0.23 -13.38 -24.30
N SER A 698 0.84 -13.81 -23.20
CA SER A 698 1.22 -15.22 -23.02
C SER A 698 -0.03 -16.12 -23.03
N PHE A 699 0.10 -17.33 -23.57
CA PHE A 699 -1.01 -18.28 -23.59
C PHE A 699 -0.50 -19.73 -23.59
N SER A 700 -1.38 -20.65 -23.21
CA SER A 700 -1.23 -22.09 -23.42
C SER A 700 -2.53 -22.65 -24.00
N SER A 701 -2.43 -23.49 -25.03
CA SER A 701 -3.58 -24.15 -25.66
C SER A 701 -4.01 -25.45 -24.96
N GLN A 702 -3.51 -25.70 -23.74
CA GLN A 702 -3.83 -26.89 -22.96
C GLN A 702 -5.17 -26.81 -22.26
#